data_AF-A0A3R7I675-F1
#
_entry.id   AF-A0A3R7I675-F1
#
_cell.length_a   1.000
_cell.length_b   1.000
_cell.length_c   1.000
_cell.angle_alpha   90.00
_cell.angle_beta   90.00
_cell.angle_gamma   90.00
#
_symmetry.space_group_name_H-M   'P 1'
#
loop_
_entity.id
_entity.type
_entity.pdbx_description
1 polymer ?
#
loop_
_entity_poly.entity_id
_entity_poly.type
_entity_poly.pdbx_seq_one_letter_code
_entity_poly.pdbx_strand_id
1 'polypeptide(L)'
;MSDEPQHQKPPSPEPEPEREPGNGPEPGPGRPGPAPAEPAGAPEPAGGDVGRSTGDAGHEAADRAADGTGEGHGAGTADPAAGAAGTAASGAGAGASGAGTGAGAARRAQRTGFRRYLPTWRMVLGGVLLTVLLLSGGFATAYLLVGIPAANEHAVRQGNVYLYSDGTQLATDGDVNRQNVKLDRVPEHVRQAVLSAEDRDFYTESAVDPQAMLRGAWNTATGKGKQSGSTITQQYVKNYYLAQDQTLTRKAKEFIIAIKLDRETSKDEILEGYLNTSYFGRRAYGIQAAAHAYYRKNAEDLTTAEGAYLAALLNAPGYYDIATHPENKARALARWNYVLDGMVDEGWLSRSERSRMEFPTPAEGRPSSGMSGQRGYLVEAVKQYLSAHGIIGEDALEAGGHRIVTTIDRKRQDAFVEAVDEQLMSKLDKKEREVDRYVRAGGASIDPKTGKVVAMYGGIDYTEQYVNNATRRDYQVGSTFKPFVLAAAVDKGSKTLDGRPITPNARYDGTSGRAVQARSGSTGYKPENEDERSYGQLTVAEATDKSVNAVYAQMAQDVGPATVRRTAVGLGLPEDTPDLTPDPSVALGVATASVLDMTEAYATLANHGEHREPVLVTKITKGERELDLPRKETERAVSREAADTTTSVLKGVVEKGTGTAASSAGRPAAGKTGTAEEDRAAWFAGYTPDLATVVAVMGQDSETGEQKKLYGATGMARINGGGYPAQIWGQYTAAALKGSPAEKFDLKPMEGANDPDPGAPGDAFEEAGEAEGPWEDTGETGAAENPGETGGTDGPETSAPPTASEPPPTDDGKGSGGSGGDDTGGTDGGTDGGADSGGSTGGDTGGTGGDTGGTGSTGGTDGGTDGGGGTDTAGADTASTTT
;
A
#
# COMPACT_ATOMS: atom_id res chain seq x y z
N MET A 1 77.00 -25.26 -39.84
CA MET A 1 76.62 -23.91 -39.39
C MET A 1 75.31 -24.09 -38.61
N SER A 2 75.30 -24.76 -37.45
CA SER A 2 76.21 -24.66 -36.28
C SER A 2 75.93 -23.35 -35.50
N ASP A 3 75.67 -23.36 -34.18
CA ASP A 3 75.97 -24.39 -33.16
C ASP A 3 74.81 -24.78 -32.21
N GLU A 4 75.00 -25.90 -31.51
CA GLU A 4 74.25 -26.44 -30.34
C GLU A 4 75.06 -26.11 -29.03
N PRO A 5 74.84 -26.65 -27.80
CA PRO A 5 73.89 -27.67 -27.30
C PRO A 5 73.15 -27.38 -25.96
N GLN A 6 72.10 -28.19 -25.70
CA GLN A 6 71.70 -28.94 -24.46
C GLN A 6 72.07 -28.42 -23.03
N HIS A 7 71.21 -28.55 -22.00
CA HIS A 7 70.87 -29.82 -21.34
C HIS A 7 69.62 -29.79 -20.40
N GLN A 8 69.22 -30.97 -19.88
CA GLN A 8 68.05 -31.23 -19.03
C GLN A 8 68.40 -31.54 -17.55
N LYS A 9 67.48 -31.24 -16.61
CA LYS A 9 67.09 -32.01 -15.37
C LYS A 9 66.31 -31.11 -14.38
N PRO A 10 65.65 -31.65 -13.33
CA PRO A 10 64.99 -32.96 -13.14
C PRO A 10 63.49 -32.79 -12.76
N PRO A 11 62.69 -33.85 -12.53
CA PRO A 11 61.33 -33.72 -11.98
C PRO A 11 61.31 -33.34 -10.49
N SER A 12 60.12 -33.04 -9.96
CA SER A 12 59.83 -32.79 -8.54
C SER A 12 58.44 -33.37 -8.18
N PRO A 13 58.18 -33.69 -6.89
CA PRO A 13 57.71 -35.03 -6.55
C PRO A 13 56.18 -35.22 -6.39
N GLU A 14 55.79 -36.49 -6.38
CA GLU A 14 54.49 -36.98 -5.92
C GLU A 14 54.30 -36.74 -4.40
N PRO A 15 53.06 -36.56 -3.91
CA PRO A 15 52.76 -36.49 -2.48
C PRO A 15 52.63 -37.88 -1.85
N GLU A 16 53.47 -38.22 -0.88
CA GLU A 16 53.28 -39.41 -0.02
C GLU A 16 52.27 -39.16 1.13
N PRO A 17 51.67 -40.22 1.72
CA PRO A 17 50.39 -40.08 2.44
C PRO A 17 50.45 -40.25 3.97
N GLU A 18 49.76 -39.38 4.71
CA GLU A 18 49.42 -39.53 6.13
C GLU A 18 48.06 -38.86 6.44
N ARG A 19 47.17 -39.34 7.32
CA ARG A 19 46.90 -40.66 7.95
C ARG A 19 45.40 -40.68 8.33
N GLU A 20 44.76 -41.85 8.39
CA GLU A 20 43.41 -41.98 8.96
C GLU A 20 43.37 -41.76 10.48
N PRO A 21 42.22 -41.28 11.01
CA PRO A 21 41.79 -41.60 12.36
C PRO A 21 40.38 -42.22 12.42
N GLY A 22 40.32 -43.54 12.60
CA GLY A 22 39.35 -44.21 13.47
C GLY A 22 37.88 -44.26 13.05
N ASN A 23 37.45 -45.42 12.53
CA ASN A 23 36.04 -45.76 12.35
C ASN A 23 35.32 -45.93 13.72
N GLY A 24 34.13 -45.36 13.87
CA GLY A 24 33.32 -45.37 15.10
C GLY A 24 31.81 -45.27 14.78
N PRO A 25 30.92 -45.88 15.59
CA PRO A 25 29.66 -46.42 15.07
C PRO A 25 28.49 -45.41 14.91
N GLU A 26 27.59 -45.75 13.99
CA GLU A 26 26.31 -45.08 13.74
C GLU A 26 25.35 -45.15 14.95
N PRO A 27 24.57 -44.08 15.20
CA PRO A 27 23.34 -44.15 15.99
C PRO A 27 22.11 -44.37 15.09
N GLY A 28 21.44 -45.52 15.26
CA GLY A 28 20.15 -45.81 14.61
C GLY A 28 18.96 -44.98 15.15
N PRO A 29 17.77 -45.10 14.54
CA PRO A 29 16.66 -44.17 14.77
C PRO A 29 16.01 -44.30 16.16
N GLY A 30 16.04 -43.19 16.92
CA GLY A 30 15.33 -43.03 18.19
C GLY A 30 13.87 -42.60 18.02
N ARG A 31 12.97 -43.19 18.81
CA ARG A 31 11.54 -42.78 18.89
C ARG A 31 11.38 -41.47 19.66
N PRO A 32 10.33 -40.66 19.40
CA PRO A 32 10.06 -39.45 20.16
C PRO A 32 9.73 -39.76 21.63
N GLY A 33 10.43 -39.08 22.54
CA GLY A 33 10.13 -39.01 23.98
C GLY A 33 9.31 -37.76 24.34
N PRO A 34 8.72 -37.70 25.54
CA PRO A 34 7.74 -36.67 25.91
C PRO A 34 8.35 -35.30 26.22
N ALA A 35 7.49 -34.27 26.19
CA ALA A 35 7.86 -32.88 26.45
C ALA A 35 8.30 -32.62 27.92
N PRO A 36 9.15 -31.59 28.17
CA PRO A 36 9.47 -31.16 29.53
C PRO A 36 8.29 -30.44 30.19
N ALA A 37 8.07 -30.71 31.48
CA ALA A 37 7.08 -30.00 32.30
C ALA A 37 7.72 -28.80 33.06
N GLU A 38 6.87 -27.94 33.61
CA GLU A 38 7.26 -26.74 34.37
C GLU A 38 8.03 -27.06 35.67
N PRO A 39 8.97 -26.20 36.09
CA PRO A 39 9.49 -26.16 37.45
C PRO A 39 8.70 -25.16 38.32
N ALA A 40 7.89 -25.66 39.25
CA ALA A 40 7.27 -24.86 40.31
C ALA A 40 8.06 -25.00 41.63
N GLY A 41 8.30 -23.90 42.35
CA GLY A 41 8.85 -23.91 43.72
C GLY A 41 9.76 -22.72 44.06
N ALA A 42 9.33 -21.91 45.02
CA ALA A 42 10.16 -20.86 45.65
C ALA A 42 11.02 -21.45 46.81
N PRO A 43 11.96 -20.69 47.42
CA PRO A 43 11.54 -19.67 48.42
C PRO A 43 12.34 -18.36 48.42
N GLU A 44 11.76 -17.31 49.00
CA GLU A 44 12.47 -16.08 49.40
C GLU A 44 13.32 -16.30 50.68
N PRO A 45 14.45 -15.59 50.82
CA PRO A 45 15.04 -15.25 52.11
C PRO A 45 14.83 -13.75 52.42
N ALA A 46 14.14 -13.44 53.52
CA ALA A 46 13.91 -12.06 53.96
C ALA A 46 14.74 -11.67 55.19
N GLY A 47 15.12 -10.39 55.27
CA GLY A 47 15.14 -9.64 56.53
C GLY A 47 16.49 -9.30 57.19
N GLY A 48 16.46 -8.19 57.93
CA GLY A 48 17.53 -7.70 58.81
C GLY A 48 18.02 -6.30 58.42
N ASP A 49 17.81 -5.23 59.20
CA ASP A 49 17.03 -5.02 60.44
C ASP A 49 16.68 -3.50 60.45
N VAL A 50 15.68 -2.89 61.11
CA VAL A 50 15.19 -2.89 62.50
C VAL A 50 13.79 -2.18 62.46
N GLY A 51 12.71 -2.55 63.16
CA GLY A 51 12.44 -3.69 64.03
C GLY A 51 12.51 -3.35 65.53
N ARG A 52 11.43 -3.23 66.31
CA ARG A 52 10.01 -3.61 66.14
C ARG A 52 9.14 -2.46 66.73
N SER A 53 7.89 -2.51 67.22
CA SER A 53 6.93 -3.59 67.56
C SER A 53 5.53 -3.00 67.83
N THR A 54 4.47 -3.76 67.55
CA THR A 54 3.19 -3.75 68.32
C THR A 54 2.91 -5.17 68.82
N GLY A 55 2.59 -5.32 70.10
CA GLY A 55 2.28 -6.61 70.73
C GLY A 55 1.33 -6.41 71.92
N ASP A 56 0.40 -7.34 72.10
CA ASP A 56 -0.73 -7.27 73.03
C ASP A 56 -0.48 -8.03 74.34
N ALA A 57 -1.03 -7.53 75.46
CA ALA A 57 -1.39 -8.29 76.67
C ALA A 57 -2.14 -7.46 77.74
N GLY A 58 -3.47 -7.30 77.63
CA GLY A 58 -4.39 -6.97 78.76
C GLY A 58 -4.45 -5.48 79.19
N HIS A 59 -5.61 -4.88 79.46
CA HIS A 59 -6.83 -5.42 80.10
C HIS A 59 -8.14 -5.04 79.37
N GLU A 60 -9.16 -5.91 79.54
CA GLU A 60 -10.63 -5.69 79.62
C GLU A 60 -11.25 -4.52 78.82
N ALA A 61 -12.06 -4.77 77.78
CA ALA A 61 -13.49 -5.16 77.83
C ALA A 61 -14.44 -4.03 78.31
N ALA A 62 -15.62 -3.75 77.73
CA ALA A 62 -16.38 -4.37 76.62
C ALA A 62 -17.19 -3.25 75.89
N ASP A 63 -17.41 -3.26 74.57
CA ASP A 63 -18.47 -3.97 73.82
C ASP A 63 -19.90 -3.35 73.96
N ARG A 64 -20.65 -3.30 72.84
CA ARG A 64 -22.05 -2.82 72.61
C ARG A 64 -22.37 -1.31 72.66
N ALA A 65 -22.44 -0.75 71.45
CA ALA A 65 -23.68 -0.39 70.74
C ALA A 65 -24.73 0.59 71.32
N ALA A 66 -25.17 1.46 70.40
CA ALA A 66 -26.55 1.88 70.12
C ALA A 66 -27.32 2.78 71.10
N ASP A 67 -27.51 4.03 70.63
CA ASP A 67 -28.79 4.77 70.60
C ASP A 67 -29.36 5.28 71.95
N GLY A 68 -30.18 6.33 71.89
CA GLY A 68 -30.76 6.99 73.07
C GLY A 68 -30.74 8.51 73.01
N THR A 69 -31.83 9.05 72.49
CA THR A 69 -32.31 10.44 72.63
C THR A 69 -32.02 11.12 73.98
N GLY A 70 -31.64 12.40 73.95
CA GLY A 70 -31.76 13.30 75.10
C GLY A 70 -31.45 14.75 74.73
N GLU A 71 -32.24 15.72 75.23
CA GLU A 71 -31.90 17.14 75.15
C GLU A 71 -30.57 17.43 75.88
N GLY A 72 -29.74 18.39 75.45
CA GLY A 72 -30.07 19.55 74.63
C GLY A 72 -30.14 20.83 75.45
N HIS A 73 -29.11 21.12 76.24
CA HIS A 73 -28.84 22.38 76.94
C HIS A 73 -27.33 22.68 76.85
N GLY A 74 -26.86 23.92 76.80
CA GLY A 74 -27.58 25.19 76.76
C GLY A 74 -26.59 26.36 76.94
N ALA A 75 -26.94 27.55 76.46
CA ALA A 75 -26.18 28.77 76.78
C ALA A 75 -26.61 29.30 78.15
N GLY A 76 -25.68 29.76 79.00
CA GLY A 76 -26.09 30.35 80.28
C GLY A 76 -24.99 30.64 81.30
N THR A 77 -24.82 31.92 81.55
CA THR A 77 -24.41 32.57 82.81
C THR A 77 -25.09 32.03 84.08
N ALA A 78 -24.39 32.08 85.23
CA ALA A 78 -24.88 32.38 86.62
C ALA A 78 -23.87 31.81 87.66
N ASP A 79 -23.12 32.62 88.44
CA ASP A 79 -23.44 33.13 89.81
C ASP A 79 -22.83 32.26 90.94
N PRO A 80 -22.82 32.65 92.23
CA PRO A 80 -22.75 34.01 92.81
C PRO A 80 -21.75 34.18 94.00
N ALA A 81 -21.53 35.44 94.39
CA ALA A 81 -21.34 35.98 95.76
C ALA A 81 -20.48 35.28 96.87
N ALA A 82 -19.56 36.10 97.42
CA ALA A 82 -18.98 36.08 98.79
C ALA A 82 -18.06 34.91 99.21
N GLY A 83 -17.01 35.13 100.04
CA GLY A 83 -16.53 36.38 100.65
C GLY A 83 -15.35 36.15 101.63
N ALA A 84 -15.21 37.02 102.63
CA ALA A 84 -14.26 36.98 103.77
C ALA A 84 -12.76 37.26 103.49
N ALA A 85 -12.37 38.48 103.90
CA ALA A 85 -11.03 39.05 103.90
C ALA A 85 -10.01 38.43 104.89
N GLY A 86 -8.72 38.73 104.71
CA GLY A 86 -7.69 38.55 105.73
C GLY A 86 -6.33 39.17 105.38
N THR A 87 -5.85 40.11 106.21
CA THR A 87 -4.42 40.51 106.48
C THR A 87 -3.45 40.72 105.29
N ALA A 88 -2.97 41.94 104.99
CA ALA A 88 -1.85 42.66 105.65
C ALA A 88 -0.46 42.33 105.07
N ALA A 89 0.53 43.24 104.97
CA ALA A 89 0.52 44.72 105.09
C ALA A 89 1.80 45.37 104.49
N SER A 90 1.71 46.69 104.26
CA SER A 90 2.80 47.71 104.31
C SER A 90 4.15 47.48 103.61
N GLY A 91 4.44 48.32 102.61
CA GLY A 91 5.79 48.74 102.20
C GLY A 91 5.71 50.13 101.57
N ALA A 92 6.47 51.11 102.07
CA ALA A 92 6.30 52.53 101.72
C ALA A 92 7.56 53.14 101.08
N GLY A 93 7.37 54.11 100.18
CA GLY A 93 8.43 54.91 99.58
C GLY A 93 7.84 56.04 98.72
N ALA A 94 8.19 57.29 99.00
CA ALA A 94 7.69 58.48 98.29
C ALA A 94 8.81 59.15 97.47
N GLY A 95 8.47 59.91 96.42
CA GLY A 95 9.50 60.59 95.62
C GLY A 95 9.03 61.54 94.52
N ALA A 96 9.02 62.84 94.85
CA ALA A 96 9.22 63.99 93.95
C ALA A 96 8.18 64.32 92.85
N SER A 97 8.24 65.59 92.43
CA SER A 97 7.36 66.26 91.47
C SER A 97 8.17 66.94 90.36
N GLY A 98 7.53 67.29 89.24
CA GLY A 98 8.15 68.06 88.16
C GLY A 98 7.13 68.56 87.13
N ALA A 99 7.25 69.82 86.70
CA ALA A 99 6.40 70.45 85.69
C ALA A 99 7.24 70.91 84.48
N GLY A 100 6.67 70.95 83.27
CA GLY A 100 7.44 71.29 82.06
C GLY A 100 6.64 71.36 80.76
N THR A 101 6.04 72.53 80.52
CA THR A 101 5.55 73.11 79.25
C THR A 101 5.92 72.44 77.90
N GLY A 102 4.93 71.80 77.27
CA GLY A 102 4.33 72.17 75.96
C GLY A 102 5.18 72.46 74.70
N ALA A 103 4.87 71.72 73.62
CA ALA A 103 4.91 72.18 72.22
C ALA A 103 3.82 71.46 71.39
N GLY A 104 3.24 72.11 70.38
CA GLY A 104 2.06 71.58 69.65
C GLY A 104 2.38 70.86 68.34
N ALA A 105 1.63 69.80 68.03
CA ALA A 105 1.62 69.14 66.72
C ALA A 105 0.21 69.10 66.13
N ALA A 106 0.04 69.59 64.90
CA ALA A 106 -1.27 69.72 64.26
C ALA A 106 -1.86 68.34 63.89
N ARG A 107 -3.07 68.04 64.36
CA ARG A 107 -3.83 66.85 63.95
C ARG A 107 -4.14 66.94 62.44
N ARG A 108 -3.62 66.02 61.63
CA ARG A 108 -4.10 65.82 60.25
C ARG A 108 -5.59 65.49 60.29
N ALA A 109 -6.40 66.22 59.52
CA ALA A 109 -7.83 65.98 59.42
C ALA A 109 -8.12 64.56 58.89
N GLN A 110 -8.79 63.74 59.70
CA GLN A 110 -9.27 62.42 59.27
C GLN A 110 -10.45 62.60 58.32
N ARG A 111 -10.45 61.87 57.19
CA ARG A 111 -11.53 61.91 56.20
C ARG A 111 -12.68 61.01 56.65
N THR A 112 -13.89 61.56 56.68
CA THR A 112 -15.13 60.84 57.05
C THR A 112 -16.08 60.69 55.86
N GLY A 113 -17.05 59.77 55.97
CA GLY A 113 -18.06 59.49 54.94
C GLY A 113 -17.59 58.56 53.81
N PHE A 114 -18.43 58.40 52.78
CA PHE A 114 -18.26 57.46 51.65
C PHE A 114 -16.91 57.58 50.92
N ARG A 115 -16.26 58.76 50.97
CA ARG A 115 -14.91 59.02 50.45
C ARG A 115 -13.80 58.18 51.13
N ARG A 116 -14.12 57.39 52.16
CA ARG A 116 -13.30 56.30 52.73
C ARG A 116 -13.09 55.13 51.76
N TYR A 117 -14.07 54.83 50.91
CA TYR A 117 -14.06 53.64 50.03
C TYR A 117 -13.47 53.91 48.64
N LEU A 118 -13.26 55.18 48.27
CA LEU A 118 -12.52 55.55 47.08
C LEU A 118 -11.01 55.43 47.38
N PRO A 119 -10.26 54.55 46.69
CA PRO A 119 -8.84 54.38 46.94
C PRO A 119 -8.09 55.68 46.64
N THR A 120 -7.14 56.04 47.51
CA THR A 120 -6.25 57.18 47.21
C THR A 120 -5.38 56.84 46.00
N TRP A 121 -4.89 57.85 45.26
CA TRP A 121 -4.03 57.61 44.08
C TRP A 121 -2.79 56.75 44.41
N ARG A 122 -2.30 56.80 45.66
CA ARG A 122 -1.20 55.94 46.16
C ARG A 122 -1.63 54.49 46.42
N MET A 123 -2.89 54.24 46.74
CA MET A 123 -3.46 52.89 46.87
C MET A 123 -3.82 52.31 45.51
N VAL A 124 -4.29 53.13 44.56
CA VAL A 124 -4.44 52.73 43.15
C VAL A 124 -3.07 52.38 42.57
N LEU A 125 -2.08 53.28 42.68
CA LEU A 125 -0.72 53.06 42.20
C LEU A 125 -0.05 51.86 42.90
N GLY A 126 -0.19 51.74 44.22
CA GLY A 126 0.35 50.61 44.98
C GLY A 126 -0.31 49.27 44.59
N GLY A 127 -1.61 49.27 44.35
CA GLY A 127 -2.34 48.12 43.82
C GLY A 127 -1.86 47.74 42.42
N VAL A 128 -1.77 48.71 41.50
CA VAL A 128 -1.25 48.50 40.14
C VAL A 128 0.19 47.98 40.16
N LEU A 129 1.08 48.57 40.97
CA LEU A 129 2.47 48.11 41.10
C LEU A 129 2.55 46.70 41.69
N LEU A 130 1.71 46.36 42.68
CA LEU A 130 1.63 45.00 43.22
C LEU A 130 1.09 44.01 42.19
N THR A 131 0.07 44.37 41.41
CA THR A 131 -0.45 43.54 40.31
C THR A 131 0.61 43.33 39.23
N VAL A 132 1.35 44.38 38.83
CA VAL A 132 2.47 44.25 37.89
C VAL A 132 3.56 43.36 38.47
N LEU A 133 3.95 43.52 39.74
CA LEU A 133 4.95 42.67 40.39
C LEU A 133 4.52 41.20 40.43
N LEU A 134 3.25 40.91 40.75
CA LEU A 134 2.70 39.56 40.78
C LEU A 134 2.60 38.94 39.37
N LEU A 135 2.23 39.73 38.36
CA LEU A 135 2.22 39.28 36.96
C LEU A 135 3.64 39.02 36.44
N SER A 136 4.60 39.89 36.71
CA SER A 136 6.00 39.71 36.32
C SER A 136 6.65 38.53 37.06
N GLY A 137 6.37 38.35 38.36
CA GLY A 137 6.84 37.21 39.14
C GLY A 137 6.22 35.89 38.67
N GLY A 138 4.90 35.87 38.44
CA GLY A 138 4.20 34.71 37.88
C GLY A 138 4.69 34.34 36.49
N PHE A 139 4.93 35.34 35.62
CA PHE A 139 5.51 35.13 34.29
C PHE A 139 6.94 34.59 34.37
N ALA A 140 7.80 35.14 35.23
CA ALA A 140 9.16 34.64 35.42
C ALA A 140 9.18 33.18 35.93
N THR A 141 8.33 32.85 36.91
CA THR A 141 8.15 31.47 37.39
C THR A 141 7.66 30.54 36.28
N ALA A 142 6.67 30.95 35.48
CA ALA A 142 6.18 30.16 34.35
C ALA A 142 7.24 29.98 33.26
N TYR A 143 8.01 31.02 32.93
CA TYR A 143 9.13 30.96 31.99
C TYR A 143 10.24 30.01 32.46
N LEU A 144 10.54 29.98 33.76
CA LEU A 144 11.55 29.08 34.32
C LEU A 144 11.06 27.61 34.38
N LEU A 145 9.77 27.37 34.65
CA LEU A 145 9.21 26.02 34.78
C LEU A 145 8.81 25.36 33.45
N VAL A 146 8.43 26.14 32.41
CA VAL A 146 8.06 25.58 31.10
C VAL A 146 9.31 25.42 30.23
N GLY A 147 9.88 24.22 30.19
CA GLY A 147 10.88 23.84 29.19
C GLY A 147 10.28 23.75 27.78
N ILE A 148 11.14 23.81 26.76
CA ILE A 148 10.76 23.33 25.41
C ILE A 148 10.69 21.79 25.51
N PRO A 149 9.56 21.14 25.19
CA PRO A 149 9.47 19.68 25.23
C PRO A 149 10.19 19.06 24.03
N ALA A 150 10.33 17.74 24.03
CA ALA A 150 10.62 17.02 22.80
C ALA A 150 9.52 17.31 21.74
N ALA A 151 9.87 17.20 20.46
CA ALA A 151 8.90 17.32 19.39
C ALA A 151 7.81 16.24 19.52
N ASN A 152 6.56 16.60 19.25
CA ASN A 152 5.43 15.68 19.24
C ASN A 152 5.67 14.59 18.18
N GLU A 153 5.49 13.32 18.53
CA GLU A 153 5.72 12.18 17.64
C GLU A 153 4.92 12.28 16.33
N HIS A 154 3.67 12.72 16.39
CA HIS A 154 2.85 13.00 15.20
C HIS A 154 3.42 14.13 14.32
N ALA A 155 4.24 15.00 14.90
CA ALA A 155 4.86 16.13 14.23
C ALA A 155 6.34 15.88 13.85
N VAL A 156 6.90 14.69 14.10
CA VAL A 156 8.17 14.24 13.49
C VAL A 156 8.00 13.07 12.53
N ARG A 157 6.92 12.27 12.65
CA ARG A 157 6.64 11.18 11.70
C ARG A 157 6.56 11.68 10.25
N GLN A 158 7.25 10.95 9.37
CA GLN A 158 7.26 11.14 7.92
C GLN A 158 6.82 9.83 7.27
N GLY A 159 6.00 9.88 6.23
CA GLY A 159 5.71 8.67 5.44
C GLY A 159 6.90 8.25 4.58
N ASN A 160 6.94 6.97 4.18
CA ASN A 160 7.80 6.57 3.05
C ASN A 160 7.09 6.91 1.75
N VAL A 161 7.81 7.43 0.77
CA VAL A 161 7.27 7.88 -0.51
C VAL A 161 7.82 6.99 -1.62
N TYR A 162 6.94 6.16 -2.18
CA TYR A 162 7.25 5.26 -3.27
C TYR A 162 6.91 5.93 -4.59
N LEU A 163 7.78 5.78 -5.59
CA LEU A 163 7.69 6.43 -6.88
C LEU A 163 7.79 5.38 -7.99
N TYR A 164 7.09 5.62 -9.10
CA TYR A 164 7.34 4.90 -10.35
C TYR A 164 8.72 5.26 -10.93
N SER A 165 9.17 4.52 -11.93
CA SER A 165 10.45 4.76 -12.62
C SER A 165 10.55 6.11 -13.33
N ASP A 166 9.42 6.76 -13.63
CA ASP A 166 9.33 8.14 -14.15
C ASP A 166 9.43 9.22 -13.05
N GLY A 167 9.55 8.82 -11.78
CA GLY A 167 9.60 9.71 -10.61
C GLY A 167 8.24 10.20 -10.12
N THR A 168 7.12 9.82 -10.76
CA THR A 168 5.77 10.15 -10.29
C THR A 168 5.35 9.30 -9.09
N GLN A 169 4.46 9.81 -8.24
CA GLN A 169 4.15 9.21 -6.94
C GLN A 169 3.28 7.95 -7.05
N LEU A 170 3.91 6.78 -6.86
CA LEU A 170 3.24 5.48 -6.75
C LEU A 170 2.41 5.42 -5.46
N ALA A 171 3.00 5.68 -4.29
CA ALA A 171 2.31 5.56 -3.01
C ALA A 171 2.97 6.36 -1.87
N THR A 172 2.29 6.43 -0.73
CA THR A 172 2.86 6.85 0.55
C THR A 172 2.38 5.94 1.66
N ASP A 173 3.33 5.36 2.40
CA ASP A 173 3.10 4.49 3.56
C ASP A 173 3.24 5.32 4.85
N GLY A 174 2.40 5.03 5.85
CA GLY A 174 2.28 5.77 7.12
C GLY A 174 1.15 6.82 7.18
N ASP A 175 0.69 7.13 8.41
CA ASP A 175 -0.47 7.99 8.73
C ASP A 175 -0.46 9.40 8.10
N VAL A 176 0.73 9.92 7.79
CA VAL A 176 0.98 11.33 7.48
C VAL A 176 1.83 11.45 6.22
N ASN A 177 1.27 11.99 5.12
CA ASN A 177 2.07 12.33 3.94
C ASN A 177 2.86 13.61 4.23
N ARG A 178 4.09 13.41 4.74
CA ARG A 178 5.05 14.44 5.04
C ARG A 178 6.43 14.08 4.50
N GLN A 179 7.04 15.06 3.83
CA GLN A 179 8.43 15.07 3.39
C GLN A 179 9.03 16.38 3.92
N ASN A 180 10.07 16.32 4.76
CA ASN A 180 10.80 17.54 5.11
C ASN A 180 11.66 17.98 3.91
N VAL A 181 11.66 19.27 3.62
CA VAL A 181 12.53 19.93 2.64
C VAL A 181 13.26 21.09 3.32
N LYS A 182 14.55 21.28 3.00
CA LYS A 182 15.32 22.41 3.54
C LYS A 182 14.81 23.75 3.01
N LEU A 183 14.98 24.82 3.78
CA LEU A 183 14.51 26.17 3.42
C LEU A 183 15.12 26.70 2.11
N ASP A 184 16.38 26.34 1.82
CA ASP A 184 17.12 26.74 0.61
C ASP A 184 16.56 26.11 -0.68
N ARG A 185 15.92 24.95 -0.58
CA ARG A 185 15.16 24.30 -1.67
C ARG A 185 13.74 24.85 -1.82
N VAL A 186 13.23 25.65 -0.87
CA VAL A 186 11.95 26.36 -1.03
C VAL A 186 12.23 27.71 -1.71
N PRO A 187 11.66 28.00 -2.90
CA PRO A 187 11.97 29.24 -3.61
C PRO A 187 11.58 30.48 -2.82
N GLU A 188 12.38 31.53 -2.95
CA GLU A 188 12.20 32.81 -2.24
C GLU A 188 10.78 33.37 -2.39
N HIS A 189 10.24 33.37 -3.60
CA HIS A 189 8.87 33.83 -3.88
C HIS A 189 7.77 32.94 -3.26
N VAL A 190 8.05 31.67 -2.96
CA VAL A 190 7.11 30.79 -2.21
C VAL A 190 7.19 31.09 -0.72
N ARG A 191 8.40 31.31 -0.18
CA ARG A 191 8.60 31.71 1.22
C ARG A 191 7.92 33.07 1.49
N GLN A 192 8.17 34.06 0.65
CA GLN A 192 7.52 35.39 0.68
C GLN A 192 5.99 35.31 0.54
N ALA A 193 5.45 34.39 -0.26
CA ALA A 193 4.00 34.19 -0.34
C ALA A 193 3.40 33.70 0.99
N VAL A 194 4.08 32.78 1.70
CA VAL A 194 3.65 32.31 3.02
C VAL A 194 3.76 33.41 4.07
N LEU A 195 4.86 34.19 4.08
CA LEU A 195 4.99 35.37 4.94
C LEU A 195 3.87 36.38 4.69
N SER A 196 3.58 36.70 3.42
CA SER A 196 2.51 37.63 3.04
C SER A 196 1.11 37.19 3.54
N ALA A 197 0.87 35.88 3.59
CA ALA A 197 -0.39 35.29 4.01
C ALA A 197 -0.62 35.33 5.53
N GLU A 198 0.43 35.04 6.31
CA GLU A 198 0.34 34.70 7.74
C GLU A 198 1.11 35.66 8.66
N ASP A 199 2.29 36.15 8.27
CA ASP A 199 3.25 36.87 9.13
C ASP A 199 4.27 37.66 8.27
N ARG A 200 3.96 38.93 7.97
CA ARG A 200 4.79 39.78 7.08
C ARG A 200 6.07 40.26 7.75
N ASP A 201 5.97 40.64 9.01
CA ASP A 201 7.05 41.23 9.79
C ASP A 201 8.02 40.18 10.39
N PHE A 202 7.72 38.88 10.26
CA PHE A 202 8.37 37.70 10.86
C PHE A 202 9.89 37.80 11.17
N TYR A 203 10.70 38.25 10.20
CA TYR A 203 12.16 38.36 10.36
C TYR A 203 12.61 39.54 11.24
N THR A 204 11.73 40.50 11.48
CA THR A 204 11.99 41.74 12.24
C THR A 204 11.22 41.80 13.56
N GLU A 205 10.06 41.14 13.67
CA GLU A 205 9.34 41.02 14.94
C GLU A 205 9.89 39.91 15.85
N SER A 206 9.68 40.06 17.15
CA SER A 206 9.83 38.95 18.11
C SER A 206 8.65 37.99 17.96
N ALA A 207 8.80 36.70 18.27
CA ALA A 207 7.77 35.64 18.14
C ALA A 207 6.41 35.88 18.84
N VAL A 208 6.24 37.00 19.52
CA VAL A 208 4.97 37.54 19.98
C VAL A 208 4.96 39.04 19.70
N ASP A 209 4.14 39.53 18.77
CA ASP A 209 3.79 40.96 18.72
C ASP A 209 2.72 41.31 19.77
N PRO A 210 3.05 42.06 20.84
CA PRO A 210 2.08 42.49 21.83
C PRO A 210 1.10 43.53 21.26
N GLN A 211 1.48 44.24 20.19
CA GLN A 211 0.63 45.22 19.52
C GLN A 211 -0.45 44.55 18.67
N ALA A 212 -0.17 43.43 18.01
CA ALA A 212 -1.18 42.60 17.32
C ALA A 212 -2.13 41.97 18.34
N MET A 213 -1.62 41.49 19.48
CA MET A 213 -2.46 41.00 20.57
C MET A 213 -3.37 42.10 21.14
N LEU A 214 -2.84 43.31 21.38
CA LEU A 214 -3.63 44.46 21.84
C LEU A 214 -4.63 44.94 20.78
N ARG A 215 -4.23 45.02 19.51
CA ARG A 215 -5.12 45.34 18.36
C ARG A 215 -6.24 44.31 18.24
N GLY A 216 -5.92 43.01 18.28
CA GLY A 216 -6.88 41.91 18.20
C GLY A 216 -7.86 41.87 19.37
N ALA A 217 -7.37 42.09 20.59
CA ALA A 217 -8.22 42.22 21.78
C ALA A 217 -9.15 43.44 21.69
N TRP A 218 -8.63 44.60 21.27
CA TRP A 218 -9.41 45.83 21.11
C TRP A 218 -10.45 45.72 19.98
N ASN A 219 -10.08 45.14 18.82
CA ASN A 219 -11.00 44.92 17.70
C ASN A 219 -12.09 43.90 18.05
N THR A 220 -11.75 42.85 18.83
CA THR A 220 -12.74 41.92 19.38
C THR A 220 -13.69 42.61 20.36
N ALA A 221 -13.15 43.40 21.30
CA ALA A 221 -13.94 44.14 22.31
C ALA A 221 -14.79 45.27 21.72
N THR A 222 -14.40 45.83 20.56
CA THR A 222 -15.16 46.85 19.82
C THR A 222 -16.05 46.26 18.71
N GLY A 223 -16.25 44.94 18.68
CA GLY A 223 -17.19 44.27 17.78
C GLY A 223 -16.73 44.16 16.31
N LYS A 224 -15.47 44.47 16.00
CA LYS A 224 -14.90 44.45 14.64
C LYS A 224 -14.41 43.06 14.19
N GLY A 225 -14.78 42.01 14.92
CA GLY A 225 -14.40 40.63 14.65
C GLY A 225 -13.07 40.19 15.27
N LYS A 226 -12.87 38.86 15.34
CA LYS A 226 -11.60 38.25 15.76
C LYS A 226 -10.58 38.30 14.64
N GLN A 227 -9.51 39.08 14.80
CA GLN A 227 -8.28 38.86 14.04
C GLN A 227 -7.40 37.83 14.77
N SER A 228 -6.94 36.81 14.03
CA SER A 228 -6.06 35.76 14.57
C SER A 228 -4.58 36.14 14.43
N GLY A 229 -4.14 37.13 15.22
CA GLY A 229 -2.74 37.56 15.26
C GLY A 229 -1.85 36.58 16.02
N SER A 230 -1.59 35.40 15.46
CA SER A 230 -0.60 34.44 15.96
C SER A 230 0.49 34.20 14.90
N THR A 231 1.70 34.60 15.28
CA THR A 231 2.96 34.58 14.50
C THR A 231 3.31 33.19 14.00
N ILE A 232 4.15 33.09 12.96
CA ILE A 232 4.66 31.81 12.44
C ILE A 232 5.31 30.97 13.55
N THR A 233 6.09 31.58 14.44
CA THR A 233 6.69 30.88 15.59
C THR A 233 5.63 30.30 16.54
N GLN A 234 4.54 31.03 16.83
CA GLN A 234 3.43 30.50 17.63
C GLN A 234 2.69 29.36 16.92
N GLN A 235 2.45 29.47 15.62
CA GLN A 235 1.79 28.43 14.85
C GLN A 235 2.64 27.15 14.76
N TYR A 236 3.95 27.28 14.54
CA TYR A 236 4.91 26.17 14.57
C TYR A 236 4.90 25.48 15.94
N VAL A 237 5.04 26.24 17.04
CA VAL A 237 5.03 25.69 18.41
C VAL A 237 3.73 24.93 18.72
N LYS A 238 2.59 25.51 18.36
CA LYS A 238 1.26 24.87 18.51
C LYS A 238 1.17 23.53 17.79
N ASN A 239 1.76 23.42 16.60
CA ASN A 239 1.64 22.23 15.75
C ASN A 239 2.75 21.18 16.01
N TYR A 240 3.93 21.59 16.52
CA TYR A 240 5.12 20.74 16.64
C TYR A 240 5.46 20.30 18.07
N TYR A 241 5.17 21.10 19.09
CA TYR A 241 5.61 20.84 20.48
C TYR A 241 4.49 20.49 21.46
N LEU A 242 3.21 20.55 21.05
CA LEU A 242 2.07 20.44 21.97
C LEU A 242 0.98 19.49 21.46
N ALA A 243 0.20 18.94 22.40
CA ALA A 243 -0.97 18.09 22.13
C ALA A 243 -2.24 18.92 21.88
N GLN A 244 -3.29 18.29 21.32
CA GLN A 244 -4.50 18.99 20.88
C GLN A 244 -5.43 19.53 21.99
N ASP A 245 -5.11 19.34 23.26
CA ASP A 245 -5.94 19.77 24.41
C ASP A 245 -6.28 21.27 24.43
N GLN A 246 -7.56 21.59 24.21
CA GLN A 246 -8.07 22.97 24.11
C GLN A 246 -8.20 23.64 25.49
N THR A 247 -7.07 23.91 26.14
CA THR A 247 -7.01 24.56 27.46
C THR A 247 -6.35 25.94 27.39
N LEU A 248 -6.79 26.88 28.26
CA LEU A 248 -6.15 28.19 28.40
C LEU A 248 -4.69 28.07 28.85
N THR A 249 -4.37 27.03 29.63
CA THR A 249 -3.02 26.65 30.03
C THR A 249 -2.15 26.19 28.85
N ARG A 250 -2.71 25.58 27.79
CA ARG A 250 -1.95 25.33 26.55
C ARG A 250 -1.57 26.64 25.86
N LYS A 251 -2.48 27.61 25.71
CA LYS A 251 -2.16 28.91 25.08
C LYS A 251 -1.05 29.68 25.84
N ALA A 252 -0.99 29.54 27.17
CA ALA A 252 0.11 30.08 27.97
C ALA A 252 1.45 29.36 27.72
N LYS A 253 1.43 28.02 27.50
CA LYS A 253 2.62 27.25 27.10
C LYS A 253 3.06 27.59 25.66
N GLU A 254 2.13 27.70 24.71
CA GLU A 254 2.38 28.14 23.32
C GLU A 254 3.21 29.44 23.32
N PHE A 255 2.75 30.44 24.08
CA PHE A 255 3.40 31.75 24.24
C PHE A 255 4.83 31.65 24.82
N ILE A 256 5.02 30.90 25.90
CA ILE A 256 6.32 30.81 26.58
C ILE A 256 7.34 30.02 25.74
N ILE A 257 6.91 28.92 25.12
CA ILE A 257 7.77 28.09 24.25
C ILE A 257 8.16 28.88 23.00
N ALA A 258 7.25 29.66 22.41
CA ALA A 258 7.57 30.54 21.27
C ALA A 258 8.65 31.58 21.63
N ILE A 259 8.59 32.22 22.80
CA ILE A 259 9.61 33.18 23.26
C ILE A 259 10.97 32.51 23.53
N LYS A 260 11.01 31.22 23.92
CA LYS A 260 12.26 30.48 24.06
C LYS A 260 12.83 30.07 22.70
N LEU A 261 12.01 29.52 21.83
CA LEU A 261 12.40 29.08 20.49
C LEU A 261 13.00 30.22 19.66
N ASP A 262 12.38 31.41 19.68
CA ASP A 262 12.86 32.64 19.01
C ASP A 262 14.20 33.19 19.56
N ARG A 263 14.72 32.60 20.64
CA ARG A 263 16.02 32.93 21.28
C ARG A 263 17.04 31.80 21.21
N GLU A 264 16.60 30.58 20.90
CA GLU A 264 17.40 29.35 20.89
C GLU A 264 17.51 28.74 19.47
N THR A 265 16.78 29.29 18.49
CA THR A 265 16.68 28.80 17.10
C THR A 265 16.55 29.99 16.15
N SER A 266 17.12 29.91 14.95
CA SER A 266 17.06 31.01 13.97
C SER A 266 15.67 31.14 13.32
N LYS A 267 15.38 32.34 12.78
CA LYS A 267 14.15 32.59 12.00
C LYS A 267 14.02 31.65 10.80
N ASP A 268 15.14 31.31 10.15
CA ASP A 268 15.16 30.38 9.02
C ASP A 268 14.83 28.94 9.45
N GLU A 269 15.41 28.44 10.54
CA GLU A 269 15.05 27.11 11.10
C GLU A 269 13.60 27.06 11.60
N ILE A 270 13.08 28.16 12.17
CA ILE A 270 11.66 28.27 12.55
C ILE A 270 10.76 28.25 11.31
N LEU A 271 11.13 28.96 10.23
CA LEU A 271 10.36 28.97 8.98
C LEU A 271 10.44 27.63 8.26
N GLU A 272 11.59 26.94 8.28
CA GLU A 272 11.74 25.57 7.78
C GLU A 272 10.85 24.60 8.56
N GLY A 273 10.88 24.66 9.89
CA GLY A 273 10.01 23.89 10.77
C GLY A 273 8.53 24.14 10.50
N TYR A 274 8.12 25.40 10.35
CA TYR A 274 6.76 25.79 10.01
C TYR A 274 6.33 25.27 8.63
N LEU A 275 7.14 25.50 7.60
CA LEU A 275 6.87 25.07 6.22
C LEU A 275 6.84 23.55 6.07
N ASN A 276 7.53 22.80 6.93
CA ASN A 276 7.50 21.33 6.95
C ASN A 276 6.43 20.72 7.85
N THR A 277 5.92 21.44 8.85
CA THR A 277 4.85 20.94 9.76
C THR A 277 3.45 21.34 9.33
N SER A 278 3.29 22.44 8.60
CA SER A 278 1.98 23.01 8.31
C SER A 278 1.11 22.11 7.46
N TYR A 279 -0.19 22.05 7.79
CA TYR A 279 -1.16 21.24 7.07
C TYR A 279 -1.73 22.03 5.88
N PHE A 280 -1.57 21.50 4.67
CA PHE A 280 -2.04 22.13 3.43
C PHE A 280 -3.32 21.47 2.88
N GLY A 281 -3.98 20.59 3.63
CA GLY A 281 -5.12 19.80 3.12
C GLY A 281 -4.67 18.50 2.46
N ARG A 282 -5.60 17.68 1.96
CA ARG A 282 -5.31 16.43 1.21
C ARG A 282 -4.34 15.45 1.90
N ARG A 283 -4.31 15.40 3.25
CA ARG A 283 -3.27 14.71 4.07
C ARG A 283 -1.83 15.19 3.86
N ALA A 284 -1.58 16.27 3.12
CA ALA A 284 -0.27 16.86 2.93
C ALA A 284 0.12 17.74 4.13
N TYR A 285 1.14 17.29 4.86
CA TYR A 285 1.81 18.07 5.90
C TYR A 285 3.20 18.44 5.38
N GLY A 286 3.48 19.73 5.32
CA GLY A 286 4.70 20.28 4.74
C GLY A 286 4.58 20.68 3.27
N ILE A 287 5.32 21.73 2.87
CA ILE A 287 5.24 22.39 1.56
C ILE A 287 5.62 21.46 0.40
N GLN A 288 6.57 20.54 0.61
CA GLN A 288 6.94 19.51 -0.38
C GLN A 288 5.79 18.53 -0.63
N ALA A 289 5.10 18.06 0.42
CA ALA A 289 3.93 17.21 0.26
C ALA A 289 2.77 17.96 -0.42
N ALA A 290 2.63 19.27 -0.15
CA ALA A 290 1.63 20.13 -0.79
C ALA A 290 1.90 20.33 -2.28
N ALA A 291 3.15 20.59 -2.69
CA ALA A 291 3.55 20.71 -4.09
C ALA A 291 3.21 19.44 -4.90
N HIS A 292 3.46 18.26 -4.33
CA HIS A 292 3.08 16.98 -4.95
C HIS A 292 1.56 16.74 -4.95
N ALA A 293 0.85 17.13 -3.88
CA ALA A 293 -0.59 16.91 -3.73
C ALA A 293 -1.46 17.84 -4.61
N TYR A 294 -1.01 19.08 -4.86
CA TYR A 294 -1.76 20.08 -5.63
C TYR A 294 -1.24 20.29 -7.06
N TYR A 295 0.06 20.08 -7.33
CA TYR A 295 0.66 20.40 -8.63
C TYR A 295 1.52 19.30 -9.26
N ARG A 296 1.72 18.16 -8.57
CA ARG A 296 2.60 17.06 -9.03
C ARG A 296 4.06 17.50 -9.25
N LYS A 297 4.51 18.46 -8.43
CA LYS A 297 5.80 19.15 -8.48
C LYS A 297 6.56 19.02 -7.16
N ASN A 298 7.87 19.26 -7.16
CA ASN A 298 8.59 19.53 -5.91
C ASN A 298 8.38 20.98 -5.48
N ALA A 299 8.71 21.32 -4.23
CA ALA A 299 8.61 22.68 -3.71
C ALA A 299 9.49 23.68 -4.48
N GLU A 300 10.66 23.23 -4.97
CA GLU A 300 11.58 23.98 -5.83
C GLU A 300 11.00 24.35 -7.22
N ASP A 301 10.05 23.55 -7.74
CA ASP A 301 9.43 23.75 -9.06
C ASP A 301 8.18 24.65 -9.03
N LEU A 302 7.81 25.18 -7.84
CA LEU A 302 6.62 26.02 -7.64
C LEU A 302 6.84 27.45 -8.16
N THR A 303 5.87 27.95 -8.91
CA THR A 303 5.78 29.38 -9.30
C THR A 303 5.20 30.24 -8.17
N THR A 304 5.34 31.56 -8.27
CA THR A 304 4.73 32.52 -7.33
C THR A 304 3.21 32.38 -7.22
N ALA A 305 2.53 32.15 -8.35
CA ALA A 305 1.09 31.95 -8.37
C ALA A 305 0.68 30.69 -7.57
N GLU A 306 1.35 29.56 -7.82
CA GLU A 306 1.15 28.28 -7.12
C GLU A 306 1.49 28.40 -5.63
N GLY A 307 2.62 29.00 -5.29
CA GLY A 307 3.03 29.26 -3.91
C GLY A 307 2.04 30.13 -3.13
N ALA A 308 1.48 31.17 -3.76
CA ALA A 308 0.44 32.01 -3.16
C ALA A 308 -0.88 31.27 -2.92
N TYR A 309 -1.19 30.22 -3.69
CA TYR A 309 -2.35 29.36 -3.42
C TYR A 309 -2.09 28.38 -2.28
N LEU A 310 -0.88 27.79 -2.20
CA LEU A 310 -0.47 27.00 -1.04
C LEU A 310 -0.47 27.83 0.25
N ALA A 311 -0.01 29.08 0.19
CA ALA A 311 -0.09 30.04 1.29
C ALA A 311 -1.55 30.41 1.65
N ALA A 312 -2.43 30.54 0.65
CA ALA A 312 -3.86 30.79 0.88
C ALA A 312 -4.55 29.61 1.61
N LEU A 313 -4.17 28.37 1.31
CA LEU A 313 -4.72 27.17 1.92
C LEU A 313 -4.47 27.09 3.44
N LEU A 314 -3.29 27.48 3.92
CA LEU A 314 -2.86 27.38 5.34
C LEU A 314 -3.93 27.80 6.36
N ASN A 315 -4.67 28.86 6.05
CA ASN A 315 -5.69 29.45 6.91
C ASN A 315 -6.93 28.54 7.12
N ALA A 316 -7.35 27.78 6.11
CA ALA A 316 -8.48 26.84 6.17
C ALA A 316 -8.39 25.80 5.03
N PRO A 317 -7.50 24.79 5.12
CA PRO A 317 -7.06 24.06 3.91
C PRO A 317 -8.15 23.27 3.20
N GLY A 318 -9.02 22.59 3.93
CA GLY A 318 -10.15 21.86 3.34
C GLY A 318 -11.23 22.79 2.76
N TYR A 319 -11.34 24.02 3.25
CA TYR A 319 -12.36 24.99 2.79
C TYR A 319 -11.92 25.74 1.53
N TYR A 320 -10.62 25.98 1.36
CA TYR A 320 -10.08 26.68 0.19
C TYR A 320 -9.61 25.74 -0.95
N ASP A 321 -9.63 24.42 -0.77
CA ASP A 321 -9.30 23.46 -1.84
C ASP A 321 -10.40 23.39 -2.92
N ILE A 322 -10.26 24.21 -3.97
CA ILE A 322 -11.29 24.37 -5.00
C ILE A 322 -11.56 23.13 -5.88
N ALA A 323 -10.73 22.07 -5.79
CA ALA A 323 -10.96 20.83 -6.53
C ALA A 323 -11.76 19.79 -5.72
N THR A 324 -11.88 19.98 -4.40
CA THR A 324 -12.82 19.20 -3.56
C THR A 324 -14.05 20.01 -3.20
N HIS A 325 -13.94 21.35 -3.15
CA HIS A 325 -15.00 22.29 -2.79
C HIS A 325 -15.10 23.44 -3.82
N PRO A 326 -15.55 23.18 -5.06
CA PRO A 326 -15.59 24.16 -6.14
C PRO A 326 -16.50 25.36 -5.85
N GLU A 327 -17.50 25.21 -4.97
CA GLU A 327 -18.38 26.29 -4.52
C GLU A 327 -17.63 27.38 -3.73
N ASN A 328 -16.52 27.03 -3.07
CA ASN A 328 -15.69 27.98 -2.32
C ASN A 328 -14.64 28.69 -3.21
N LYS A 329 -14.62 28.44 -4.52
CA LYS A 329 -13.64 29.03 -5.47
C LYS A 329 -13.56 30.55 -5.39
N ALA A 330 -14.69 31.25 -5.21
CA ALA A 330 -14.69 32.70 -5.05
C ALA A 330 -13.98 33.18 -3.76
N ARG A 331 -14.04 32.40 -2.68
CA ARG A 331 -13.34 32.69 -1.42
C ARG A 331 -11.86 32.35 -1.50
N ALA A 332 -11.51 31.24 -2.13
CA ALA A 332 -10.12 30.87 -2.41
C ALA A 332 -9.41 31.89 -3.31
N LEU A 333 -10.08 32.36 -4.38
CA LEU A 333 -9.62 33.48 -5.21
C LEU A 333 -9.40 34.76 -4.40
N ALA A 334 -10.30 35.11 -3.49
CA ALA A 334 -10.15 36.29 -2.64
C ALA A 334 -8.95 36.17 -1.68
N ARG A 335 -8.71 35.00 -1.07
CA ARG A 335 -7.54 34.75 -0.21
C ARG A 335 -6.24 34.74 -1.03
N TRP A 336 -6.23 34.13 -2.22
CA TRP A 336 -5.09 34.15 -3.15
C TRP A 336 -4.71 35.57 -3.60
N ASN A 337 -5.71 36.38 -3.96
CA ASN A 337 -5.51 37.80 -4.25
C ASN A 337 -4.92 38.54 -3.04
N TYR A 338 -5.46 38.36 -1.83
CA TYR A 338 -4.91 38.94 -0.60
C TYR A 338 -3.41 38.61 -0.40
N VAL A 339 -2.99 37.36 -0.67
CA VAL A 339 -1.58 36.96 -0.56
C VAL A 339 -0.71 37.71 -1.58
N LEU A 340 -1.11 37.71 -2.85
CA LEU A 340 -0.32 38.37 -3.91
C LEU A 340 -0.33 39.90 -3.80
N ASP A 341 -1.43 40.49 -3.34
CA ASP A 341 -1.54 41.93 -3.07
C ASP A 341 -0.65 42.32 -1.89
N GLY A 342 -0.54 41.47 -0.86
CA GLY A 342 0.43 41.67 0.23
C GLY A 342 1.89 41.55 -0.20
N MET A 343 2.22 40.66 -1.15
CA MET A 343 3.57 40.63 -1.73
C MET A 343 3.89 41.91 -2.52
N VAL A 344 2.87 42.60 -3.04
CA VAL A 344 3.02 43.91 -3.70
C VAL A 344 3.16 45.06 -2.68
N ASP A 345 2.50 44.98 -1.52
CA ASP A 345 2.67 45.95 -0.44
C ASP A 345 4.10 45.95 0.11
N GLU A 346 4.66 44.76 0.39
CA GLU A 346 6.03 44.59 0.90
C GLU A 346 7.13 44.72 -0.18
N GLY A 347 6.74 44.95 -1.44
CA GLY A 347 7.66 45.11 -2.58
C GLY A 347 8.31 43.82 -3.09
N TRP A 348 7.90 42.65 -2.58
CA TRP A 348 8.36 41.32 -2.99
C TRP A 348 7.85 40.90 -4.39
N LEU A 349 6.80 41.56 -4.89
CA LEU A 349 6.22 41.33 -6.22
C LEU A 349 5.92 42.67 -6.91
N SER A 350 6.27 42.86 -8.19
CA SER A 350 5.88 44.09 -8.88
C SER A 350 4.39 44.10 -9.24
N ARG A 351 3.78 45.30 -9.20
CA ARG A 351 2.40 45.52 -9.69
C ARG A 351 2.19 45.03 -11.13
N SER A 352 3.25 44.99 -11.95
CA SER A 352 3.18 44.54 -13.34
C SER A 352 3.11 43.02 -13.46
N GLU A 353 3.84 42.28 -12.62
CA GLU A 353 3.83 40.82 -12.60
C GLU A 353 2.54 40.34 -11.96
N ARG A 354 2.15 40.96 -10.84
CA ARG A 354 0.86 40.77 -10.17
C ARG A 354 -0.33 40.83 -11.13
N SER A 355 -0.35 41.79 -12.05
CA SER A 355 -1.44 41.97 -13.02
C SER A 355 -1.40 41.01 -14.21
N ARG A 356 -0.35 40.18 -14.32
CA ARG A 356 -0.21 39.12 -15.33
C ARG A 356 -0.35 37.71 -14.74
N MET A 357 -0.50 37.57 -13.42
CA MET A 357 -0.69 36.28 -12.77
C MET A 357 -2.14 35.82 -12.88
N GLU A 358 -2.34 34.68 -13.52
CA GLU A 358 -3.60 33.93 -13.51
C GLU A 358 -3.66 32.99 -12.30
N PHE A 359 -4.88 32.62 -11.90
CA PHE A 359 -5.07 31.72 -10.77
C PHE A 359 -4.64 30.29 -11.14
N PRO A 360 -3.73 29.65 -10.37
CA PRO A 360 -3.23 28.32 -10.68
C PRO A 360 -4.31 27.28 -10.40
N THR A 361 -4.83 26.63 -11.44
CA THR A 361 -5.79 25.52 -11.23
C THR A 361 -5.05 24.33 -10.61
N PRO A 362 -5.40 23.89 -9.38
CA PRO A 362 -4.77 22.73 -8.77
C PRO A 362 -5.22 21.45 -9.47
N ALA A 363 -4.36 20.45 -9.48
CA ALA A 363 -4.73 19.09 -9.87
C ALA A 363 -5.89 18.56 -9.00
N GLU A 364 -6.66 17.63 -9.56
CA GLU A 364 -7.81 17.03 -8.89
C GLU A 364 -7.47 16.41 -7.53
N GLY A 365 -8.39 16.58 -6.58
CA GLY A 365 -8.31 16.00 -5.24
C GLY A 365 -8.57 14.50 -5.23
N ARG A 366 -7.63 13.72 -5.76
CA ARG A 366 -7.63 12.26 -5.60
C ARG A 366 -7.55 11.90 -4.10
N PRO A 367 -8.19 10.82 -3.64
CA PRO A 367 -7.96 10.30 -2.30
C PRO A 367 -6.46 10.07 -2.08
N SER A 368 -6.02 10.25 -0.83
CA SER A 368 -4.61 10.12 -0.45
C SER A 368 -4.01 8.82 -0.96
N SER A 369 -2.74 8.87 -1.39
CA SER A 369 -2.01 7.79 -2.06
C SER A 369 -1.62 6.61 -1.16
N GLY A 370 -2.58 6.09 -0.40
CA GLY A 370 -2.45 4.86 0.38
C GLY A 370 -2.57 3.62 -0.50
N MET A 371 -2.82 2.49 0.17
CA MET A 371 -2.50 1.16 -0.34
C MET A 371 -3.55 0.56 -1.31
N SER A 372 -4.63 1.24 -1.67
CA SER A 372 -5.69 0.66 -2.50
C SER A 372 -5.27 0.41 -3.97
N GLY A 373 -6.06 -0.40 -4.68
CA GLY A 373 -5.76 -0.93 -6.01
C GLY A 373 -4.49 -1.78 -6.01
N GLN A 374 -3.69 -1.66 -7.08
CA GLN A 374 -2.39 -2.35 -7.15
C GLN A 374 -1.32 -1.77 -6.20
N ARG A 375 -1.56 -0.60 -5.62
CA ARG A 375 -0.51 0.22 -4.99
C ARG A 375 0.06 -0.45 -3.76
N GLY A 376 -0.81 -1.09 -2.95
CA GLY A 376 -0.40 -1.84 -1.77
C GLY A 376 0.46 -3.05 -2.12
N TYR A 377 0.07 -3.86 -3.12
CA TYR A 377 0.90 -4.98 -3.58
C TYR A 377 2.30 -4.54 -4.05
N LEU A 378 2.38 -3.42 -4.78
CA LEU A 378 3.64 -2.87 -5.27
C LEU A 378 4.51 -2.32 -4.14
N VAL A 379 3.93 -1.61 -3.18
CA VAL A 379 4.65 -1.15 -1.98
C VAL A 379 5.14 -2.33 -1.16
N GLU A 380 4.30 -3.32 -0.93
CA GLU A 380 4.60 -4.47 -0.09
C GLU A 380 5.68 -5.36 -0.71
N ALA A 381 5.61 -5.63 -2.02
CA ALA A 381 6.70 -6.31 -2.74
C ALA A 381 8.02 -5.53 -2.69
N VAL A 382 7.98 -4.19 -2.70
CA VAL A 382 9.18 -3.36 -2.52
C VAL A 382 9.70 -3.39 -1.09
N LYS A 383 8.83 -3.42 -0.06
CA LYS A 383 9.24 -3.58 1.35
C LYS A 383 9.91 -4.94 1.57
N GLN A 384 9.29 -6.02 1.08
CA GLN A 384 9.84 -7.38 1.12
C GLN A 384 11.20 -7.47 0.42
N TYR A 385 11.33 -6.88 -0.77
CA TYR A 385 12.61 -6.77 -1.50
C TYR A 385 13.69 -6.05 -0.69
N LEU A 386 13.38 -4.87 -0.11
CA LEU A 386 14.35 -4.09 0.66
C LEU A 386 14.82 -4.81 1.94
N SER A 387 13.91 -5.54 2.60
CA SER A 387 14.21 -6.35 3.78
C SER A 387 15.02 -7.59 3.42
N ALA A 388 14.59 -8.38 2.44
CA ALA A 388 15.24 -9.64 2.03
C ALA A 388 16.67 -9.41 1.50
N HIS A 389 16.92 -8.29 0.84
CA HIS A 389 18.24 -7.90 0.33
C HIS A 389 19.11 -7.17 1.38
N GLY A 390 18.60 -6.96 2.61
CA GLY A 390 19.32 -6.28 3.68
C GLY A 390 19.61 -4.79 3.42
N ILE A 391 18.87 -4.17 2.48
CA ILE A 391 19.07 -2.78 2.05
C ILE A 391 18.49 -1.81 3.09
N ILE A 392 17.27 -2.10 3.56
CA ILE A 392 16.60 -1.40 4.66
C ILE A 392 15.79 -2.42 5.46
N GLY A 393 16.05 -2.54 6.76
CA GLY A 393 15.25 -3.38 7.67
C GLY A 393 13.88 -2.77 8.00
N GLU A 394 12.97 -3.62 8.48
CA GLU A 394 11.56 -3.28 8.70
C GLU A 394 11.40 -2.09 9.67
N ASP A 395 12.05 -2.09 10.84
CA ASP A 395 12.09 -0.97 11.80
C ASP A 395 12.41 0.38 11.14
N ALA A 396 13.34 0.39 10.18
CA ALA A 396 13.77 1.61 9.51
C ALA A 396 12.73 2.06 8.47
N LEU A 397 12.07 1.13 7.78
CA LEU A 397 10.92 1.43 6.93
C LEU A 397 9.76 1.97 7.79
N GLU A 398 9.42 1.36 8.93
CA GLU A 398 8.37 1.86 9.83
C GLU A 398 8.69 3.25 10.39
N ALA A 399 9.95 3.53 10.73
CA ALA A 399 10.42 4.85 11.14
C ALA A 399 10.31 5.93 10.04
N GLY A 400 10.07 5.52 8.78
CA GLY A 400 9.62 6.41 7.70
C GLY A 400 10.69 7.33 7.11
N GLY A 401 10.25 8.29 6.29
CA GLY A 401 11.09 9.34 5.71
C GLY A 401 11.97 8.94 4.52
N HIS A 402 11.81 7.73 3.98
CA HIS A 402 12.51 7.31 2.75
C HIS A 402 11.76 7.75 1.49
N ARG A 403 12.50 8.12 0.44
CA ARG A 403 11.99 8.36 -0.91
C ARG A 403 12.58 7.28 -1.83
N ILE A 404 11.74 6.38 -2.33
CA ILE A 404 12.11 5.14 -3.00
C ILE A 404 11.64 5.20 -4.47
N VAL A 405 12.58 5.20 -5.42
CA VAL A 405 12.27 5.10 -6.85
C VAL A 405 12.26 3.63 -7.25
N THR A 406 11.10 3.12 -7.64
CA THR A 406 10.93 1.75 -8.11
C THR A 406 11.32 1.59 -9.57
N THR A 407 11.47 0.35 -10.03
CA THR A 407 11.62 0.01 -11.45
C THR A 407 10.31 0.00 -12.24
N ILE A 408 9.16 0.04 -11.55
CA ILE A 408 7.83 -0.09 -12.13
C ILE A 408 7.57 1.07 -13.10
N ASP A 409 7.38 0.76 -14.38
CA ASP A 409 6.92 1.73 -15.38
C ASP A 409 5.41 1.90 -15.25
N ARG A 410 4.97 3.13 -15.04
CA ARG A 410 3.57 3.42 -14.78
C ARG A 410 2.65 3.06 -15.95
N LYS A 411 3.08 3.26 -17.20
CA LYS A 411 2.25 2.96 -18.38
C LYS A 411 2.09 1.46 -18.57
N ARG A 412 3.17 0.69 -18.34
CA ARG A 412 3.12 -0.77 -18.30
C ARG A 412 2.26 -1.25 -17.14
N GLN A 413 2.37 -0.65 -15.96
CA GLN A 413 1.55 -1.00 -14.81
C GLN A 413 0.05 -0.74 -15.05
N ASP A 414 -0.30 0.43 -15.56
CA ASP A 414 -1.67 0.81 -15.89
C ASP A 414 -2.23 -0.16 -16.99
N ALA A 415 -1.45 -0.47 -18.03
CA ALA A 415 -1.83 -1.41 -19.10
C ALA A 415 -1.95 -2.89 -18.68
N PHE A 416 -1.24 -3.33 -17.62
CA PHE A 416 -1.38 -4.69 -17.10
C PHE A 416 -2.71 -4.85 -16.33
N VAL A 417 -3.13 -3.80 -15.62
CA VAL A 417 -4.45 -3.76 -14.96
C VAL A 417 -5.57 -3.77 -16.01
N GLU A 418 -5.45 -2.94 -17.04
CA GLU A 418 -6.37 -2.89 -18.19
C GLU A 418 -6.53 -4.27 -18.87
N ALA A 419 -5.41 -4.95 -19.18
CA ALA A 419 -5.44 -6.28 -19.79
C ALA A 419 -6.08 -7.37 -18.89
N VAL A 420 -5.88 -7.32 -17.57
CA VAL A 420 -6.52 -8.26 -16.63
C VAL A 420 -8.02 -7.97 -16.49
N ASP A 421 -8.42 -6.69 -16.46
CA ASP A 421 -9.82 -6.32 -16.33
C ASP A 421 -10.63 -6.66 -17.59
N GLU A 422 -10.17 -6.23 -18.77
CA GLU A 422 -10.85 -6.51 -20.04
C GLU A 422 -10.87 -7.99 -20.41
N GLN A 423 -9.79 -8.75 -20.12
CA GLN A 423 -9.74 -10.16 -20.49
C GLN A 423 -10.35 -11.12 -19.49
N LEU A 424 -10.42 -10.77 -18.20
CA LEU A 424 -10.92 -11.68 -17.15
C LEU A 424 -11.98 -11.03 -16.26
N MET A 425 -11.64 -9.97 -15.53
CA MET A 425 -12.43 -9.54 -14.37
C MET A 425 -13.82 -9.00 -14.77
N SER A 426 -13.90 -8.28 -15.89
CA SER A 426 -15.15 -7.78 -16.49
C SER A 426 -16.08 -8.90 -17.01
N LYS A 427 -15.58 -10.11 -17.20
CA LYS A 427 -16.33 -11.29 -17.69
C LYS A 427 -16.90 -12.15 -16.54
N LEU A 428 -16.61 -11.80 -15.28
CA LEU A 428 -17.05 -12.52 -14.09
C LEU A 428 -18.47 -12.14 -13.67
N ASP A 429 -19.38 -13.11 -13.64
CA ASP A 429 -20.72 -12.93 -13.07
C ASP A 429 -20.78 -13.60 -11.69
N LYS A 430 -20.35 -12.83 -10.69
CA LYS A 430 -20.36 -13.23 -9.28
C LYS A 430 -21.78 -13.43 -8.72
N LYS A 431 -22.85 -13.05 -9.43
CA LYS A 431 -24.24 -13.25 -8.99
C LYS A 431 -24.75 -14.60 -9.46
N GLU A 432 -24.65 -14.87 -10.76
CA GLU A 432 -25.16 -16.09 -11.38
C GLU A 432 -24.20 -17.29 -11.24
N ARG A 433 -22.91 -17.06 -10.97
CA ARG A 433 -21.90 -18.12 -10.81
C ARG A 433 -21.09 -17.92 -9.52
N GLU A 434 -21.24 -18.82 -8.56
CA GLU A 434 -20.48 -18.76 -7.30
C GLU A 434 -18.97 -18.93 -7.53
N VAL A 435 -18.57 -19.77 -8.48
CA VAL A 435 -17.14 -19.98 -8.84
C VAL A 435 -16.47 -18.69 -9.35
N ASP A 436 -17.20 -17.77 -9.99
CA ASP A 436 -16.68 -16.46 -10.41
C ASP A 436 -16.31 -15.56 -9.22
N ARG A 437 -16.76 -15.89 -7.99
CA ARG A 437 -16.33 -15.25 -6.73
C ARG A 437 -14.95 -15.71 -6.30
N TYR A 438 -14.51 -16.90 -6.71
CA TYR A 438 -13.19 -17.45 -6.38
C TYR A 438 -12.11 -17.05 -7.39
N VAL A 439 -12.47 -16.62 -8.60
CA VAL A 439 -11.48 -16.25 -9.62
C VAL A 439 -10.60 -15.08 -9.15
N ARG A 440 -9.29 -15.27 -9.30
CA ARG A 440 -8.22 -14.29 -9.03
C ARG A 440 -7.23 -14.29 -10.18
N ALA A 441 -6.49 -13.19 -10.31
CA ALA A 441 -5.33 -13.09 -11.20
C ALA A 441 -4.07 -12.68 -10.43
N GLY A 442 -2.92 -13.09 -10.95
CA GLY A 442 -1.59 -12.66 -10.56
C GLY A 442 -0.73 -12.45 -11.81
N GLY A 443 0.20 -11.49 -11.77
CA GLY A 443 1.01 -11.13 -12.93
C GLY A 443 2.34 -10.50 -12.55
N ALA A 444 3.40 -10.79 -13.30
CA ALA A 444 4.68 -10.13 -13.17
C ALA A 444 5.35 -9.98 -14.55
N SER A 445 6.12 -8.90 -14.73
CA SER A 445 6.77 -8.54 -15.98
C SER A 445 8.17 -7.99 -15.75
N ILE A 446 9.16 -8.55 -16.44
CA ILE A 446 10.59 -8.26 -16.30
C ILE A 446 11.20 -7.91 -17.66
N ASP A 447 12.07 -6.90 -17.68
CA ASP A 447 13.00 -6.63 -18.79
C ASP A 447 14.17 -7.63 -18.73
N PRO A 448 14.29 -8.59 -19.67
CA PRO A 448 15.35 -9.62 -19.64
C PRO A 448 16.76 -9.02 -19.75
N LYS A 449 16.90 -7.90 -20.44
CA LYS A 449 18.19 -7.24 -20.71
C LYS A 449 18.72 -6.52 -19.47
N THR A 450 17.88 -6.23 -18.46
CA THR A 450 18.28 -5.49 -17.24
C THR A 450 17.86 -6.09 -15.90
N GLY A 451 17.01 -7.13 -15.87
CA GLY A 451 16.48 -7.72 -14.63
C GLY A 451 15.43 -6.85 -13.91
N LYS A 452 15.03 -5.71 -14.48
CA LYS A 452 14.06 -4.80 -13.84
C LYS A 452 12.65 -5.38 -13.89
N VAL A 453 11.97 -5.45 -12.74
CA VAL A 453 10.53 -5.69 -12.67
C VAL A 453 9.82 -4.41 -13.11
N VAL A 454 9.14 -4.43 -14.26
CA VAL A 454 8.55 -3.23 -14.88
C VAL A 454 7.05 -3.09 -14.67
N ALA A 455 6.35 -4.17 -14.32
CA ALA A 455 4.94 -4.16 -13.90
C ALA A 455 4.60 -5.44 -13.11
N MET A 456 3.60 -5.36 -12.24
CA MET A 456 3.16 -6.47 -11.40
C MET A 456 1.66 -6.33 -11.08
N TYR A 457 0.89 -7.42 -11.11
CA TYR A 457 -0.52 -7.46 -10.76
C TYR A 457 -0.71 -8.41 -9.57
N GLY A 458 -1.15 -7.89 -8.42
CA GLY A 458 -1.22 -8.64 -7.16
C GLY A 458 -2.61 -9.12 -6.75
N GLY A 459 -3.67 -8.65 -7.40
CA GLY A 459 -5.05 -8.98 -7.02
C GLY A 459 -6.02 -7.85 -7.37
N ILE A 460 -7.24 -7.91 -6.84
CA ILE A 460 -8.31 -6.96 -7.22
C ILE A 460 -8.09 -5.55 -6.66
N ASP A 461 -7.92 -5.46 -5.33
CA ASP A 461 -7.55 -4.28 -4.58
C ASP A 461 -6.87 -4.78 -3.30
N TYR A 462 -5.69 -4.26 -2.96
CA TYR A 462 -4.96 -4.71 -1.77
C TYR A 462 -5.74 -4.49 -0.45
N THR A 463 -6.68 -3.54 -0.41
CA THR A 463 -7.53 -3.30 0.76
C THR A 463 -8.74 -4.24 0.86
N GLU A 464 -9.06 -4.99 -0.21
CA GLU A 464 -10.04 -6.09 -0.22
C GLU A 464 -9.38 -7.47 -0.15
N GLN A 465 -8.16 -7.61 -0.69
CA GLN A 465 -7.37 -8.85 -0.74
C GLN A 465 -5.90 -8.54 -0.47
N TYR A 466 -5.44 -8.68 0.77
CA TYR A 466 -4.05 -8.35 1.16
C TYR A 466 -2.99 -9.28 0.55
N VAL A 467 -3.34 -10.53 0.21
CA VAL A 467 -2.38 -11.51 -0.36
C VAL A 467 -1.96 -11.09 -1.76
N ASN A 468 -0.66 -10.92 -1.99
CA ASN A 468 -0.11 -10.57 -3.31
C ASN A 468 0.02 -11.82 -4.21
N ASN A 469 -0.83 -11.91 -5.23
CA ASN A 469 -0.85 -13.00 -6.19
C ASN A 469 0.36 -13.06 -7.13
N ALA A 470 1.21 -12.03 -7.17
CA ALA A 470 2.45 -12.08 -7.93
C ALA A 470 3.61 -12.74 -7.17
N THR A 471 3.61 -12.69 -5.84
CA THR A 471 4.74 -13.15 -4.99
C THR A 471 4.41 -14.34 -4.08
N ARG A 472 3.14 -14.76 -3.97
CA ARG A 472 2.74 -15.97 -3.23
C ARG A 472 3.31 -17.27 -3.84
N ARG A 473 3.69 -18.23 -2.99
CA ARG A 473 4.35 -19.50 -3.35
C ARG A 473 3.55 -20.75 -2.96
N ASP A 474 2.24 -20.74 -3.19
CA ASP A 474 1.32 -21.83 -2.78
C ASP A 474 0.58 -22.54 -3.95
N TYR A 475 0.62 -22.01 -5.18
CA TYR A 475 0.02 -22.66 -6.34
C TYR A 475 1.05 -23.38 -7.19
N GLN A 476 0.73 -24.59 -7.63
CA GLN A 476 1.55 -25.37 -8.56
C GLN A 476 1.69 -24.64 -9.91
N VAL A 477 2.93 -24.53 -10.41
CA VAL A 477 3.21 -23.87 -11.69
C VAL A 477 2.84 -24.73 -12.91
N GLY A 478 2.66 -26.03 -12.69
CA GLY A 478 2.20 -26.98 -13.69
C GLY A 478 3.14 -27.10 -14.90
N SER A 479 2.56 -27.31 -16.08
CA SER A 479 3.30 -27.50 -17.33
C SER A 479 4.20 -26.33 -17.77
N THR A 480 4.25 -25.20 -17.07
CA THR A 480 5.25 -24.14 -17.26
C THR A 480 6.65 -24.52 -16.76
N PHE A 481 6.80 -25.58 -15.95
CA PHE A 481 8.12 -26.07 -15.50
C PHE A 481 8.87 -26.85 -16.60
N LYS A 482 8.14 -27.45 -17.55
CA LYS A 482 8.68 -28.32 -18.62
C LYS A 482 9.89 -27.75 -19.37
N PRO A 483 9.98 -26.45 -19.72
CA PRO A 483 11.12 -25.92 -20.47
C PRO A 483 12.45 -25.98 -19.70
N PHE A 484 12.41 -25.99 -18.36
CA PHE A 484 13.61 -26.16 -17.53
C PHE A 484 14.21 -27.58 -17.68
N VAL A 485 13.37 -28.58 -17.96
CA VAL A 485 13.80 -29.95 -18.29
C VAL A 485 14.52 -29.99 -19.63
N LEU A 486 14.00 -29.27 -20.65
CA LEU A 486 14.63 -29.18 -21.98
C LEU A 486 15.94 -28.40 -21.92
N ALA A 487 15.96 -27.26 -21.22
CA ALA A 487 17.18 -26.50 -20.98
C ALA A 487 18.25 -27.35 -20.29
N ALA A 488 17.89 -28.09 -19.23
CA ALA A 488 18.80 -29.01 -18.54
C ALA A 488 19.28 -30.16 -19.44
N ALA A 489 18.40 -30.66 -20.33
CA ALA A 489 18.74 -31.72 -21.26
C ALA A 489 19.84 -31.29 -22.24
N VAL A 490 19.64 -30.15 -22.93
CA VAL A 490 20.60 -29.61 -23.90
C VAL A 490 21.89 -29.14 -23.21
N ASP A 491 21.78 -28.38 -22.12
CA ASP A 491 22.92 -27.81 -21.39
C ASP A 491 23.90 -28.86 -20.85
N LYS A 492 23.41 -30.07 -20.52
CA LYS A 492 24.25 -31.18 -20.04
C LYS A 492 24.53 -32.25 -21.10
N GLY A 493 24.15 -32.03 -22.37
CA GLY A 493 24.34 -33.03 -23.44
C GLY A 493 23.65 -34.37 -23.14
N SER A 494 22.48 -34.29 -22.51
CA SER A 494 21.77 -35.42 -21.92
C SER A 494 21.28 -36.41 -22.98
N LYS A 495 21.05 -37.65 -22.56
CA LYS A 495 20.71 -38.77 -23.44
C LYS A 495 19.50 -39.52 -22.96
N THR A 496 18.68 -39.95 -23.91
CA THR A 496 17.57 -40.88 -23.70
C THR A 496 18.04 -42.16 -23.00
N LEU A 497 17.10 -42.93 -22.42
CA LEU A 497 17.39 -44.24 -21.85
C LEU A 497 18.12 -45.21 -22.81
N ASP A 498 17.89 -45.09 -24.13
CA ASP A 498 18.56 -45.87 -25.19
C ASP A 498 19.85 -45.23 -25.75
N GLY A 499 20.31 -44.11 -25.17
CA GLY A 499 21.63 -43.52 -25.43
C GLY A 499 21.72 -42.52 -26.59
N ARG A 500 20.59 -42.16 -27.22
CA ARG A 500 20.50 -41.08 -28.21
C ARG A 500 20.58 -39.70 -27.53
N PRO A 501 21.19 -38.67 -28.12
CA PRO A 501 21.10 -37.30 -27.59
C PRO A 501 19.66 -36.81 -27.50
N ILE A 502 19.33 -36.05 -26.45
CA ILE A 502 18.04 -35.37 -26.33
C ILE A 502 18.14 -34.06 -27.12
N THR A 503 17.40 -33.97 -28.23
CA THR A 503 17.29 -32.80 -29.12
C THR A 503 15.80 -32.51 -29.37
N PRO A 504 15.42 -31.35 -29.94
CA PRO A 504 14.04 -31.08 -30.34
C PRO A 504 13.40 -32.15 -31.23
N ASN A 505 14.21 -32.84 -32.05
CA ASN A 505 13.78 -33.92 -32.96
C ASN A 505 13.96 -35.34 -32.37
N ALA A 506 14.43 -35.48 -31.12
CA ALA A 506 14.46 -36.78 -30.44
C ALA A 506 13.03 -37.29 -30.17
N ARG A 507 12.78 -38.57 -30.43
CA ARG A 507 11.44 -39.18 -30.27
C ARG A 507 11.26 -39.95 -28.96
N TYR A 508 10.10 -39.73 -28.35
CA TYR A 508 9.62 -40.33 -27.10
C TYR A 508 8.24 -40.96 -27.27
N ASP A 509 7.88 -41.86 -26.34
CA ASP A 509 6.55 -42.44 -26.23
C ASP A 509 5.61 -41.56 -25.40
N GLY A 510 4.65 -40.92 -26.06
CA GLY A 510 3.60 -40.10 -25.48
C GLY A 510 2.33 -40.86 -25.09
N THR A 511 2.40 -42.18 -24.87
CA THR A 511 1.28 -42.96 -24.31
C THR A 511 0.95 -42.51 -22.87
N SER A 512 -0.32 -42.23 -22.59
CA SER A 512 -0.79 -41.80 -21.25
C SER A 512 -0.69 -42.93 -20.23
N GLY A 513 -0.41 -42.60 -18.96
CA GLY A 513 -0.29 -43.58 -17.87
C GLY A 513 0.91 -44.53 -18.02
N ARG A 514 1.79 -44.28 -18.99
CA ARG A 514 3.04 -45.03 -19.19
C ARG A 514 3.93 -44.86 -17.96
N ALA A 515 4.46 -45.97 -17.45
CA ALA A 515 5.42 -45.92 -16.35
C ALA A 515 6.76 -45.31 -16.82
N VAL A 516 7.24 -44.31 -16.09
CA VAL A 516 8.58 -43.73 -16.28
C VAL A 516 9.64 -44.78 -15.96
N GLN A 517 10.65 -44.88 -16.82
CA GLN A 517 11.71 -45.89 -16.73
C GLN A 517 13.04 -45.25 -16.34
N ALA A 518 13.70 -45.80 -15.33
CA ALA A 518 15.10 -45.57 -15.04
C ALA A 518 15.97 -46.72 -15.60
N ARG A 519 17.31 -46.58 -15.53
CA ARG A 519 18.24 -47.66 -15.91
C ARG A 519 18.13 -48.92 -15.04
N SER A 520 17.52 -48.81 -13.87
CA SER A 520 17.17 -49.90 -12.95
C SER A 520 15.80 -50.55 -13.24
N GLY A 521 15.06 -50.05 -14.24
CA GLY A 521 13.68 -50.45 -14.56
C GLY A 521 12.65 -49.38 -14.20
N SER A 522 11.39 -49.79 -14.10
CA SER A 522 10.27 -48.89 -13.80
C SER A 522 10.43 -48.14 -12.48
N THR A 523 10.24 -46.81 -12.48
CA THR A 523 10.18 -45.99 -11.26
C THR A 523 8.87 -46.17 -10.48
N GLY A 524 7.87 -46.80 -11.08
CA GLY A 524 6.50 -46.89 -10.56
C GLY A 524 5.63 -45.68 -10.86
N TYR A 525 6.21 -44.50 -11.13
CA TYR A 525 5.48 -43.28 -11.48
C TYR A 525 4.86 -43.39 -12.88
N LYS A 526 3.55 -43.11 -12.99
CA LYS A 526 2.73 -43.26 -14.19
C LYS A 526 1.92 -41.97 -14.43
N PRO A 527 2.51 -40.91 -14.96
CA PRO A 527 1.78 -39.69 -15.24
C PRO A 527 0.81 -39.89 -16.40
N GLU A 528 -0.43 -39.49 -16.20
CA GLU A 528 -1.43 -39.35 -17.26
C GLU A 528 -1.18 -38.05 -18.03
N ASN A 529 -1.53 -38.04 -19.32
CA ASN A 529 -1.57 -36.83 -20.13
C ASN A 529 -2.92 -36.12 -19.92
N GLU A 530 -2.99 -34.84 -20.32
CA GLU A 530 -4.25 -34.09 -20.37
C GLU A 530 -5.32 -34.85 -21.18
N ASP A 531 -6.53 -34.93 -20.61
CA ASP A 531 -7.67 -35.73 -21.06
C ASP A 531 -7.32 -37.20 -21.40
N GLU A 532 -6.43 -37.82 -20.60
CA GLU A 532 -5.89 -39.18 -20.75
C GLU A 532 -5.25 -39.49 -22.13
N ARG A 533 -5.02 -38.46 -22.95
CA ARG A 533 -4.76 -38.64 -24.38
C ARG A 533 -3.39 -39.27 -24.66
N SER A 534 -3.38 -40.38 -25.38
CA SER A 534 -2.15 -41.00 -25.88
C SER A 534 -1.76 -40.43 -27.25
N TYR A 535 -0.48 -40.07 -27.40
CA TYR A 535 0.05 -39.40 -28.61
C TYR A 535 0.95 -40.28 -29.49
N GLY A 536 1.27 -41.51 -29.05
CA GLY A 536 2.18 -42.41 -29.79
C GLY A 536 3.63 -41.92 -29.77
N GLN A 537 4.39 -42.17 -30.84
CA GLN A 537 5.75 -41.66 -30.99
C GLN A 537 5.74 -40.24 -31.56
N LEU A 538 6.23 -39.27 -30.79
CA LEU A 538 6.31 -37.85 -31.18
C LEU A 538 7.69 -37.27 -30.84
N THR A 539 8.08 -36.18 -31.51
CA THR A 539 9.33 -35.48 -31.20
C THR A 539 9.23 -34.69 -29.88
N VAL A 540 10.37 -34.28 -29.31
CA VAL A 540 10.41 -33.37 -28.16
C VAL A 540 9.69 -32.06 -28.47
N ALA A 541 9.89 -31.47 -29.65
CA ALA A 541 9.22 -30.24 -30.06
C ALA A 541 7.69 -30.40 -30.09
N GLU A 542 7.18 -31.47 -30.71
CA GLU A 542 5.75 -31.80 -30.67
C GLU A 542 5.23 -32.01 -29.24
N ALA A 543 6.05 -32.63 -28.37
CA ALA A 543 5.69 -32.85 -26.98
C ALA A 543 5.67 -31.56 -26.15
N THR A 544 6.45 -30.54 -26.52
CA THR A 544 6.36 -29.19 -25.94
C THR A 544 5.10 -28.48 -26.43
N ASP A 545 4.85 -28.46 -27.74
CA ASP A 545 3.68 -27.83 -28.37
C ASP A 545 2.36 -28.37 -27.78
N LYS A 546 2.26 -29.70 -27.69
CA LYS A 546 1.12 -30.49 -27.19
C LYS A 546 1.19 -30.75 -25.66
N SER A 547 2.18 -30.19 -24.97
CA SER A 547 2.35 -30.26 -23.50
C SER A 547 2.33 -31.68 -22.89
N VAL A 548 2.86 -32.70 -23.56
CA VAL A 548 2.68 -34.11 -23.18
C VAL A 548 3.42 -34.47 -21.88
N ASN A 549 2.69 -35.00 -20.88
CA ASN A 549 3.21 -35.29 -19.54
C ASN A 549 4.17 -36.50 -19.53
N ALA A 550 3.78 -37.61 -20.15
CA ALA A 550 4.56 -38.85 -20.16
C ALA A 550 5.98 -38.66 -20.75
N VAL A 551 6.10 -37.85 -21.81
CA VAL A 551 7.39 -37.50 -22.42
C VAL A 551 8.27 -36.72 -21.46
N TYR A 552 7.74 -35.68 -20.81
CA TYR A 552 8.54 -34.80 -19.96
C TYR A 552 8.96 -35.44 -18.65
N ALA A 553 8.12 -36.29 -18.05
CA ALA A 553 8.50 -37.05 -16.86
C ALA A 553 9.59 -38.10 -17.17
N GLN A 554 9.53 -38.76 -18.35
CA GLN A 554 10.62 -39.62 -18.81
C GLN A 554 11.89 -38.80 -19.09
N MET A 555 11.78 -37.64 -19.73
CA MET A 555 12.93 -36.77 -20.01
C MET A 555 13.62 -36.30 -18.73
N ALA A 556 12.88 -35.91 -17.70
CA ALA A 556 13.48 -35.54 -16.41
C ALA A 556 14.18 -36.73 -15.73
N GLN A 557 13.67 -37.95 -15.89
CA GLN A 557 14.35 -39.16 -15.45
C GLN A 557 15.63 -39.46 -16.27
N ASP A 558 15.62 -39.19 -17.57
CA ASP A 558 16.79 -39.37 -18.46
C ASP A 558 17.91 -38.35 -18.15
N VAL A 559 17.55 -37.08 -17.90
CA VAL A 559 18.44 -35.98 -17.49
C VAL A 559 18.95 -36.14 -16.04
N GLY A 560 18.17 -36.83 -15.21
CA GLY A 560 18.35 -36.91 -13.77
C GLY A 560 17.66 -35.74 -13.05
N PRO A 561 16.61 -35.95 -12.25
CA PRO A 561 15.81 -34.86 -11.69
C PRO A 561 16.58 -33.89 -10.78
N ALA A 562 17.64 -34.34 -10.10
CA ALA A 562 18.53 -33.45 -9.35
C ALA A 562 19.32 -32.46 -10.24
N THR A 563 19.56 -32.81 -11.50
CA THR A 563 20.10 -31.89 -12.51
C THR A 563 19.03 -30.88 -12.93
N VAL A 564 17.81 -31.35 -13.19
CA VAL A 564 16.65 -30.49 -13.53
C VAL A 564 16.40 -29.45 -12.42
N ARG A 565 16.39 -29.85 -11.13
CA ARG A 565 16.29 -28.90 -10.01
C ARG A 565 17.39 -27.84 -10.05
N ARG A 566 18.66 -28.23 -10.21
CA ARG A 566 19.79 -27.26 -10.25
C ARG A 566 19.67 -26.30 -11.43
N THR A 567 19.21 -26.77 -12.60
CA THR A 567 18.98 -25.89 -13.75
C THR A 567 17.82 -24.93 -13.50
N ALA A 568 16.69 -25.40 -12.94
CA ALA A 568 15.59 -24.52 -12.57
C ALA A 568 16.02 -23.44 -11.55
N VAL A 569 16.80 -23.84 -10.54
CA VAL A 569 17.39 -22.90 -9.57
C VAL A 569 18.30 -21.88 -10.26
N GLY A 570 19.27 -22.34 -11.06
CA GLY A 570 20.20 -21.45 -11.75
C GLY A 570 19.54 -20.51 -12.76
N LEU A 571 18.38 -20.89 -13.32
CA LEU A 571 17.57 -20.01 -14.17
C LEU A 571 16.90 -18.87 -13.37
N GLY A 572 16.65 -19.05 -12.06
CA GLY A 572 16.01 -18.05 -11.21
C GLY A 572 14.99 -18.60 -10.21
N LEU A 573 14.75 -19.91 -10.11
CA LEU A 573 13.87 -20.42 -9.05
C LEU A 573 14.59 -20.42 -7.68
N PRO A 574 13.96 -19.91 -6.62
CA PRO A 574 14.49 -19.98 -5.26
C PRO A 574 14.78 -21.42 -4.82
N GLU A 575 15.88 -21.67 -4.12
CA GLU A 575 16.21 -23.00 -3.59
C GLU A 575 15.17 -23.51 -2.57
N ASP A 576 14.51 -22.59 -1.86
CA ASP A 576 13.46 -22.84 -0.87
C ASP A 576 12.05 -22.96 -1.46
N THR A 577 11.91 -22.94 -2.80
CA THR A 577 10.63 -23.17 -3.50
C THR A 577 9.97 -24.46 -2.99
N PRO A 578 8.73 -24.41 -2.44
CA PRO A 578 8.08 -25.61 -1.94
C PRO A 578 7.80 -26.61 -3.06
N ASP A 579 7.85 -27.90 -2.71
CA ASP A 579 7.69 -29.05 -3.61
C ASP A 579 8.62 -29.05 -4.85
N LEU A 580 9.74 -28.31 -4.80
CA LEU A 580 10.84 -28.41 -5.78
C LEU A 580 11.72 -29.65 -5.51
N THR A 581 11.08 -30.83 -5.51
CA THR A 581 11.71 -32.13 -5.22
C THR A 581 12.50 -32.69 -6.41
N PRO A 582 13.64 -33.35 -6.19
CA PRO A 582 14.44 -33.93 -7.27
C PRO A 582 13.94 -35.33 -7.66
N ASP A 583 12.71 -35.43 -8.19
CA ASP A 583 12.11 -36.65 -8.73
C ASP A 583 11.38 -36.41 -10.08
N PRO A 584 10.96 -37.45 -10.84
CA PRO A 584 10.39 -37.26 -12.18
C PRO A 584 9.10 -36.43 -12.26
N SER A 585 8.35 -36.25 -11.15
CA SER A 585 7.14 -35.43 -11.13
C SER A 585 7.43 -33.92 -11.21
N VAL A 586 8.66 -33.48 -10.87
CA VAL A 586 9.09 -32.08 -11.00
C VAL A 586 8.89 -31.53 -12.41
N ALA A 587 9.03 -32.39 -13.42
CA ALA A 587 8.80 -32.08 -14.83
C ALA A 587 7.39 -31.57 -15.15
N LEU A 588 6.41 -31.89 -14.31
CA LEU A 588 5.01 -31.50 -14.46
C LEU A 588 4.66 -30.26 -13.60
N GLY A 589 5.61 -29.70 -12.86
CA GLY A 589 5.45 -28.47 -12.08
C GLY A 589 4.64 -28.62 -10.80
N VAL A 590 4.87 -29.70 -10.05
CA VAL A 590 4.35 -29.86 -8.68
C VAL A 590 4.86 -28.79 -7.71
N ALA A 591 6.00 -28.18 -8.00
CA ALA A 591 6.59 -27.08 -7.24
C ALA A 591 5.75 -25.80 -7.30
N THR A 592 5.73 -25.02 -6.22
CA THR A 592 4.86 -23.86 -6.04
C THR A 592 5.60 -22.51 -6.10
N ALA A 593 6.42 -22.30 -7.13
CA ALA A 593 7.09 -21.01 -7.35
C ALA A 593 6.06 -19.89 -7.67
N SER A 594 6.35 -18.65 -7.29
CA SER A 594 5.46 -17.51 -7.54
C SER A 594 5.48 -17.05 -8.99
N VAL A 595 4.53 -16.19 -9.36
CA VAL A 595 4.49 -15.56 -10.69
C VAL A 595 5.77 -14.75 -10.95
N LEU A 596 6.33 -14.10 -9.93
CA LEU A 596 7.60 -13.38 -10.03
C LEU A 596 8.79 -14.34 -10.23
N ASP A 597 8.93 -15.38 -9.40
CA ASP A 597 10.00 -16.39 -9.51
C ASP A 597 9.97 -17.07 -10.91
N MET A 598 8.78 -17.37 -11.43
CA MET A 598 8.61 -17.92 -12.77
C MET A 598 8.90 -16.90 -13.88
N THR A 599 8.65 -15.61 -13.65
CA THR A 599 8.99 -14.54 -14.62
C THR A 599 10.51 -14.35 -14.69
N GLU A 600 11.20 -14.47 -13.58
CA GLU A 600 12.67 -14.44 -13.50
C GLU A 600 13.29 -15.59 -14.31
N ALA A 601 12.84 -16.82 -14.09
CA ALA A 601 13.34 -17.97 -14.85
C ALA A 601 13.08 -17.89 -16.36
N TYR A 602 11.94 -17.30 -16.78
CA TYR A 602 11.64 -17.07 -18.19
C TYR A 602 12.40 -15.86 -18.76
N ALA A 603 12.74 -14.85 -17.95
CA ALA A 603 13.63 -13.76 -18.34
C ALA A 603 15.06 -14.27 -18.60
N THR A 604 15.57 -15.21 -17.80
CA THR A 604 16.89 -15.85 -18.06
C THR A 604 16.92 -16.63 -19.37
N LEU A 605 15.83 -17.33 -19.73
CA LEU A 605 15.71 -17.99 -21.04
C LEU A 605 15.69 -16.96 -22.18
N ALA A 606 14.91 -15.88 -22.04
CA ALA A 606 14.87 -14.78 -23.00
C ALA A 606 16.23 -14.07 -23.17
N ASN A 607 17.03 -14.02 -22.09
CA ASN A 607 18.35 -13.40 -22.03
C ASN A 607 19.50 -14.39 -22.34
N HIS A 608 19.28 -15.34 -23.25
CA HIS A 608 20.30 -16.29 -23.75
C HIS A 608 21.01 -17.12 -22.64
N GLY A 609 20.31 -17.44 -21.55
CA GLY A 609 20.85 -18.18 -20.41
C GLY A 609 21.68 -17.34 -19.43
N GLU A 610 21.63 -16.02 -19.53
CA GLU A 610 22.23 -15.09 -18.56
C GLU A 610 21.19 -14.64 -17.54
N HIS A 611 21.33 -15.11 -16.31
CA HIS A 611 20.49 -14.74 -15.18
C HIS A 611 20.82 -13.33 -14.71
N ARG A 612 19.76 -12.59 -14.36
CA ARG A 612 19.80 -11.25 -13.78
C ARG A 612 18.75 -11.21 -12.69
N GLU A 613 19.20 -11.19 -11.44
CA GLU A 613 18.30 -11.19 -10.30
C GLU A 613 17.35 -9.96 -10.34
N PRO A 614 16.05 -10.12 -10.02
CA PRO A 614 15.06 -9.05 -10.10
C PRO A 614 15.44 -7.78 -9.34
N VAL A 615 15.33 -6.66 -10.02
CA VAL A 615 15.47 -5.32 -9.43
C VAL A 615 14.08 -4.69 -9.33
N LEU A 616 13.69 -4.31 -8.12
CA LEU A 616 12.44 -3.57 -7.83
C LEU A 616 12.67 -2.08 -7.51
N VAL A 617 13.91 -1.69 -7.22
CA VAL A 617 14.28 -0.33 -6.77
C VAL A 617 15.54 0.16 -7.48
N THR A 618 15.53 1.40 -7.97
CA THR A 618 16.67 2.02 -8.68
C THR A 618 17.36 3.13 -7.90
N LYS A 619 16.70 3.70 -6.88
CA LYS A 619 17.26 4.77 -6.03
C LYS A 619 16.51 4.83 -4.70
N ILE A 620 17.22 5.07 -3.59
CA ILE A 620 16.60 5.44 -2.32
C ILE A 620 17.34 6.62 -1.71
N THR A 621 16.60 7.59 -1.17
CA THR A 621 17.17 8.66 -0.33
C THR A 621 16.43 8.80 1.00
N LYS A 622 17.14 9.23 2.05
CA LYS A 622 16.59 9.70 3.32
C LYS A 622 17.11 11.10 3.59
N GLY A 623 16.27 12.11 3.36
CA GLY A 623 16.74 13.48 3.18
C GLY A 623 17.70 13.57 2.00
N GLU A 624 18.86 14.21 2.20
CA GLU A 624 19.93 14.33 1.19
C GLU A 624 20.80 13.07 1.07
N ARG A 625 20.74 12.13 2.02
CA ARG A 625 21.53 10.90 1.96
C ARG A 625 20.92 9.93 0.97
N GLU A 626 21.63 9.66 -0.11
CA GLU A 626 21.40 8.49 -0.96
C GLU A 626 21.91 7.22 -0.27
N LEU A 627 21.22 6.09 -0.48
CA LEU A 627 21.61 4.78 0.03
C LEU A 627 22.19 3.96 -1.14
N ASP A 628 23.33 3.32 -0.91
CA ASP A 628 23.93 2.40 -1.88
C ASP A 628 23.03 1.19 -2.10
N LEU A 629 22.77 0.85 -3.36
CA LEU A 629 22.05 -0.35 -3.76
C LEU A 629 23.06 -1.44 -4.19
N PRO A 630 22.85 -2.71 -3.83
CA PRO A 630 23.74 -3.79 -4.21
C PRO A 630 23.74 -3.96 -5.74
N ARG A 631 24.90 -3.79 -6.36
CA ARG A 631 25.11 -4.22 -7.74
C ARG A 631 25.32 -5.74 -7.73
N LYS A 632 24.40 -6.48 -8.34
CA LYS A 632 24.56 -7.92 -8.56
C LYS A 632 25.14 -8.18 -9.94
N GLU A 633 25.97 -9.20 -10.03
CA GLU A 633 26.63 -9.58 -11.28
C GLU A 633 25.66 -10.35 -12.20
N THR A 634 26.10 -10.68 -13.40
CA THR A 634 25.30 -11.45 -14.37
C THR A 634 25.86 -12.86 -14.43
N GLU A 635 25.06 -13.85 -14.05
CA GLU A 635 25.52 -15.24 -13.96
C GLU A 635 25.02 -16.08 -15.13
N ARG A 636 25.83 -17.02 -15.60
CA ARG A 636 25.45 -17.90 -16.71
C ARG A 636 24.79 -19.18 -16.18
N ALA A 637 23.47 -19.14 -16.11
CA ALA A 637 22.60 -20.23 -15.66
C ALA A 637 22.75 -21.50 -16.51
N VAL A 638 22.75 -21.32 -17.84
CA VAL A 638 22.86 -22.38 -18.86
C VAL A 638 23.66 -21.86 -20.07
N SER A 639 24.12 -22.77 -20.92
CA SER A 639 24.69 -22.42 -22.21
C SER A 639 23.69 -21.62 -23.07
N ARG A 640 24.20 -20.71 -23.89
CA ARG A 640 23.35 -19.98 -24.85
C ARG A 640 22.65 -20.94 -25.81
N GLU A 641 23.32 -22.01 -26.24
CA GLU A 641 22.75 -23.06 -27.07
C GLU A 641 21.52 -23.71 -26.42
N ALA A 642 21.56 -23.99 -25.12
CA ALA A 642 20.43 -24.56 -24.38
C ALA A 642 19.25 -23.58 -24.23
N ALA A 643 19.53 -22.32 -23.91
CA ALA A 643 18.50 -21.28 -23.84
C ALA A 643 17.86 -21.00 -25.22
N ASP A 644 18.68 -20.89 -26.27
CA ASP A 644 18.23 -20.58 -27.62
C ASP A 644 17.47 -21.77 -28.26
N THR A 645 17.86 -23.02 -27.96
CA THR A 645 17.11 -24.24 -28.35
C THR A 645 15.79 -24.34 -27.61
N THR A 646 15.78 -24.03 -26.30
CA THR A 646 14.54 -23.99 -25.52
C THR A 646 13.61 -22.91 -26.07
N THR A 647 14.16 -21.75 -26.46
CA THR A 647 13.40 -20.66 -27.09
C THR A 647 12.85 -21.05 -28.46
N SER A 648 13.65 -21.69 -29.34
CA SER A 648 13.19 -22.06 -30.69
C SER A 648 12.01 -23.03 -30.65
N VAL A 649 12.03 -24.00 -29.71
CA VAL A 649 10.91 -24.91 -29.46
C VAL A 649 9.72 -24.17 -28.83
N LEU A 650 9.95 -23.27 -27.86
CA LEU A 650 8.87 -22.52 -27.19
C LEU A 650 8.12 -21.53 -28.11
N LYS A 651 8.67 -21.18 -29.28
CA LYS A 651 7.90 -20.48 -30.32
C LYS A 651 6.75 -21.34 -30.85
N GLY A 652 6.98 -22.64 -31.05
CA GLY A 652 5.97 -23.58 -31.59
C GLY A 652 4.68 -23.61 -30.76
N VAL A 653 4.81 -23.49 -29.43
CA VAL A 653 3.67 -23.43 -28.51
C VAL A 653 2.76 -22.23 -28.80
N VAL A 654 3.33 -21.09 -29.22
CA VAL A 654 2.59 -19.85 -29.57
C VAL A 654 2.17 -19.83 -31.04
N GLU A 655 2.97 -20.43 -31.93
CA GLU A 655 2.71 -20.44 -33.38
C GLU A 655 1.65 -21.48 -33.80
N LYS A 656 1.59 -22.63 -33.11
CA LYS A 656 0.73 -23.78 -33.48
C LYS A 656 0.29 -24.70 -32.32
N GLY A 657 0.83 -24.52 -31.11
CA GLY A 657 0.57 -25.37 -29.95
C GLY A 657 -0.50 -24.83 -28.99
N THR A 658 -0.37 -25.20 -27.72
CA THR A 658 -1.35 -24.86 -26.66
C THR A 658 -1.45 -23.37 -26.28
N GLY A 659 -0.55 -22.51 -26.75
CA GLY A 659 -0.45 -21.09 -26.36
C GLY A 659 -0.87 -20.07 -27.41
N THR A 660 -1.57 -20.47 -28.47
CA THR A 660 -1.82 -19.64 -29.67
C THR A 660 -2.52 -18.30 -29.43
N ALA A 661 -3.31 -18.15 -28.36
CA ALA A 661 -3.92 -16.87 -28.00
C ALA A 661 -2.88 -15.75 -27.72
N ALA A 662 -1.65 -16.11 -27.31
CA ALA A 662 -0.56 -15.16 -27.09
C ALA A 662 -0.04 -14.50 -28.38
N SER A 663 -0.37 -15.04 -29.56
CA SER A 663 -0.07 -14.40 -30.86
C SER A 663 -0.71 -13.02 -31.02
N SER A 664 -1.75 -12.71 -30.23
CA SER A 664 -2.35 -11.38 -30.11
C SER A 664 -1.38 -10.26 -29.67
N ALA A 665 -0.20 -10.62 -29.14
CA ALA A 665 0.91 -9.68 -28.92
C ALA A 665 1.44 -9.01 -30.21
N GLY A 666 1.13 -9.56 -31.39
CA GLY A 666 1.54 -9.02 -32.70
C GLY A 666 3.04 -9.02 -32.95
N ARG A 667 3.79 -9.88 -32.24
CA ARG A 667 5.26 -9.88 -32.14
C ARG A 667 5.81 -11.31 -32.12
N PRO A 668 7.08 -11.53 -32.52
CA PRO A 668 7.78 -12.78 -32.25
C PRO A 668 7.78 -13.08 -30.75
N ALA A 669 7.22 -14.22 -30.37
CA ALA A 669 7.02 -14.62 -28.99
C ALA A 669 7.35 -16.11 -28.80
N ALA A 670 7.73 -16.46 -27.58
CA ALA A 670 7.94 -17.83 -27.13
C ALA A 670 7.30 -17.97 -25.74
N GLY A 671 6.72 -19.12 -25.42
CA GLY A 671 6.06 -19.28 -24.12
C GLY A 671 5.44 -20.64 -23.89
N LYS A 672 4.98 -20.88 -22.67
CA LYS A 672 4.42 -22.16 -22.24
C LYS A 672 3.18 -21.98 -21.38
N THR A 673 2.19 -22.81 -21.66
CA THR A 673 0.99 -23.01 -20.84
C THR A 673 1.27 -23.90 -19.63
N GLY A 674 0.62 -23.59 -18.51
CA GLY A 674 0.47 -24.47 -17.35
C GLY A 674 -0.98 -24.55 -16.91
N THR A 675 -1.34 -25.69 -16.34
CA THR A 675 -2.55 -25.91 -15.56
C THR A 675 -2.11 -26.67 -14.32
N ALA A 676 -2.58 -26.26 -13.14
CA ALA A 676 -2.36 -26.95 -11.88
C ALA A 676 -3.39 -28.08 -11.68
N GLU A 677 -3.15 -28.95 -10.71
CA GLU A 677 -4.06 -30.05 -10.40
C GLU A 677 -5.48 -29.54 -10.06
N GLU A 678 -6.49 -30.30 -10.47
CA GLU A 678 -7.93 -29.98 -10.37
C GLU A 678 -8.37 -28.61 -10.96
N ASP A 679 -7.63 -28.07 -11.93
CA ASP A 679 -7.84 -26.73 -12.52
C ASP A 679 -7.86 -25.61 -11.45
N ARG A 680 -7.08 -25.75 -10.36
CA ARG A 680 -6.97 -24.73 -9.28
C ARG A 680 -6.24 -23.45 -9.73
N ALA A 681 -5.36 -23.58 -10.71
CA ALA A 681 -4.67 -22.46 -11.34
C ALA A 681 -4.34 -22.75 -12.81
N ALA A 682 -4.27 -21.70 -13.62
CA ALA A 682 -3.95 -21.70 -15.03
C ALA A 682 -2.91 -20.62 -15.33
N TRP A 683 -1.88 -20.97 -16.08
CA TRP A 683 -0.67 -20.16 -16.24
C TRP A 683 -0.31 -19.97 -17.72
N PHE A 684 0.13 -18.78 -18.08
CA PHE A 684 0.92 -18.57 -19.29
C PHE A 684 2.20 -17.85 -18.93
N ALA A 685 3.34 -18.50 -19.16
CA ALA A 685 4.67 -17.94 -18.98
C ALA A 685 5.29 -17.72 -20.36
N GLY A 686 5.57 -16.47 -20.73
CA GLY A 686 6.01 -16.15 -22.09
C GLY A 686 6.85 -14.90 -22.19
N TYR A 687 7.59 -14.78 -23.28
CA TYR A 687 8.52 -13.69 -23.53
C TYR A 687 8.66 -13.34 -25.01
N THR A 688 9.12 -12.12 -25.21
CA THR A 688 9.69 -11.56 -26.44
C THR A 688 11.17 -11.24 -26.16
N PRO A 689 11.99 -10.84 -27.15
CA PRO A 689 13.37 -10.37 -26.88
C PRO A 689 13.46 -9.20 -25.89
N ASP A 690 12.39 -8.41 -25.72
CA ASP A 690 12.36 -7.16 -24.93
C ASP A 690 11.65 -7.28 -23.58
N LEU A 691 10.89 -8.35 -23.35
CA LEU A 691 9.98 -8.46 -22.21
C LEU A 691 9.65 -9.92 -21.91
N ALA A 692 9.89 -10.37 -20.69
CA ALA A 692 9.34 -11.59 -20.13
C ALA A 692 8.14 -11.25 -19.23
N THR A 693 7.10 -12.07 -19.25
CA THR A 693 5.89 -11.86 -18.44
C THR A 693 5.23 -13.20 -18.15
N VAL A 694 4.80 -13.40 -16.90
CA VAL A 694 3.96 -14.53 -16.51
C VAL A 694 2.62 -14.00 -16.02
N VAL A 695 1.55 -14.67 -16.43
CA VAL A 695 0.19 -14.45 -15.95
C VAL A 695 -0.34 -15.76 -15.36
N ALA A 696 -0.96 -15.66 -14.19
CA ALA A 696 -1.66 -16.74 -13.52
C ALA A 696 -3.12 -16.34 -13.24
N VAL A 697 -4.04 -17.25 -13.49
CA VAL A 697 -5.43 -17.19 -13.02
C VAL A 697 -5.61 -18.31 -11.99
N MET A 698 -6.15 -17.99 -10.82
CA MET A 698 -6.18 -18.86 -9.65
C MET A 698 -7.58 -18.87 -9.03
N GLY A 699 -8.01 -20.00 -8.48
CA GLY A 699 -9.25 -20.07 -7.70
C GLY A 699 -8.94 -19.98 -6.21
N GLN A 700 -9.39 -18.91 -5.53
CA GLN A 700 -9.21 -18.73 -4.10
C GLN A 700 -10.49 -18.24 -3.40
N ASP A 701 -10.82 -18.87 -2.28
CA ASP A 701 -11.77 -18.34 -1.31
C ASP A 701 -11.22 -17.07 -0.61
N SER A 702 -11.98 -15.99 -0.60
CA SER A 702 -11.59 -14.72 0.05
C SER A 702 -11.68 -14.75 1.58
N GLU A 703 -12.50 -15.63 2.15
CA GLU A 703 -12.76 -15.67 3.59
C GLU A 703 -11.86 -16.68 4.28
N THR A 704 -11.69 -17.87 3.70
CA THR A 704 -10.84 -18.93 4.26
C THR A 704 -9.42 -18.96 3.71
N GLY A 705 -9.17 -18.29 2.58
CA GLY A 705 -7.91 -18.35 1.84
C GLY A 705 -7.70 -19.66 1.06
N GLU A 706 -8.62 -20.62 1.16
CA GLU A 706 -8.54 -21.96 0.57
C GLU A 706 -8.49 -21.92 -0.97
N GLN A 707 -7.71 -22.81 -1.57
CA GLN A 707 -7.66 -22.98 -3.02
C GLN A 707 -8.92 -23.70 -3.53
N LYS A 708 -9.55 -23.12 -4.55
CA LYS A 708 -10.79 -23.60 -5.18
C LYS A 708 -10.52 -23.98 -6.64
N LYS A 709 -11.33 -24.89 -7.17
CA LYS A 709 -11.28 -25.35 -8.56
C LYS A 709 -11.93 -24.29 -9.48
N LEU A 710 -11.39 -24.09 -10.68
CA LEU A 710 -11.93 -23.11 -11.64
C LEU A 710 -12.97 -23.68 -12.62
N TYR A 711 -13.43 -24.93 -12.43
CA TYR A 711 -14.47 -25.54 -13.26
C TYR A 711 -15.77 -24.72 -13.25
N GLY A 712 -16.29 -24.38 -14.43
CA GLY A 712 -17.48 -23.56 -14.59
C GLY A 712 -17.25 -22.04 -14.52
N ALA A 713 -16.04 -21.58 -14.18
CA ALA A 713 -15.71 -20.15 -14.13
C ALA A 713 -15.98 -19.47 -15.49
N THR A 714 -16.55 -18.27 -15.47
CA THR A 714 -17.01 -17.51 -16.66
C THR A 714 -18.01 -18.27 -17.55
N GLY A 715 -18.58 -19.38 -17.08
CA GLY A 715 -19.40 -20.29 -17.89
C GLY A 715 -18.62 -21.27 -18.77
N MET A 716 -17.28 -21.30 -18.66
CA MET A 716 -16.43 -22.26 -19.39
C MET A 716 -16.22 -23.54 -18.57
N ALA A 717 -16.16 -24.69 -19.25
CA ALA A 717 -16.00 -25.99 -18.58
C ALA A 717 -14.67 -26.11 -17.80
N ARG A 718 -13.58 -25.52 -18.32
CA ARG A 718 -12.23 -25.51 -17.75
C ARG A 718 -11.59 -24.14 -17.96
N ILE A 719 -10.69 -23.74 -17.06
CA ILE A 719 -9.77 -22.60 -17.27
C ILE A 719 -8.36 -23.17 -17.43
N ASN A 720 -7.76 -22.98 -18.61
CA ASN A 720 -6.41 -23.47 -18.91
C ASN A 720 -5.48 -22.33 -19.34
N GLY A 721 -4.17 -22.60 -19.35
CA GLY A 721 -3.14 -21.61 -19.68
C GLY A 721 -3.25 -20.95 -21.05
N GLY A 722 -3.87 -21.62 -22.03
CA GLY A 722 -4.09 -21.08 -23.39
C GLY A 722 -5.31 -20.14 -23.51
N GLY A 723 -6.16 -20.09 -22.49
CA GLY A 723 -7.29 -19.17 -22.38
C GLY A 723 -6.87 -17.81 -21.81
N TYR A 724 -7.54 -17.38 -20.74
CA TYR A 724 -7.32 -16.05 -20.15
C TYR A 724 -5.86 -15.69 -19.83
N PRO A 725 -4.99 -16.57 -19.28
CA PRO A 725 -3.61 -16.21 -19.03
C PRO A 725 -2.85 -15.76 -20.30
N ALA A 726 -3.01 -16.48 -21.41
CA ALA A 726 -2.41 -16.14 -22.69
C ALA A 726 -3.07 -14.92 -23.37
N GLN A 727 -4.37 -14.70 -23.18
CA GLN A 727 -5.09 -13.51 -23.68
C GLN A 727 -4.64 -12.23 -22.97
N ILE A 728 -4.57 -12.26 -21.63
CA ILE A 728 -4.04 -11.17 -20.79
C ILE A 728 -2.60 -10.88 -21.20
N TRP A 729 -1.76 -11.92 -21.30
CA TRP A 729 -0.35 -11.79 -21.70
C TRP A 729 -0.23 -11.10 -23.07
N GLY A 730 -0.98 -11.56 -24.08
CA GLY A 730 -0.92 -11.01 -25.42
C GLY A 730 -1.30 -9.53 -25.50
N GLN A 731 -2.43 -9.15 -24.89
CA GLN A 731 -2.86 -7.75 -24.81
C GLN A 731 -1.86 -6.88 -24.05
N TYR A 732 -1.41 -7.33 -22.88
CA TYR A 732 -0.45 -6.60 -22.07
C TYR A 732 0.89 -6.41 -22.81
N THR A 733 1.45 -7.45 -23.42
CA THR A 733 2.72 -7.38 -24.14
C THR A 733 2.63 -6.48 -25.38
N ALA A 734 1.51 -6.49 -26.11
CA ALA A 734 1.25 -5.55 -27.20
C ALA A 734 1.26 -4.08 -26.71
N ALA A 735 0.60 -3.80 -25.57
CA ALA A 735 0.53 -2.46 -24.98
C ALA A 735 1.88 -2.00 -24.39
N ALA A 736 2.56 -2.86 -23.63
CA ALA A 736 3.82 -2.58 -22.94
C ALA A 736 5.03 -2.37 -23.87
N LEU A 737 4.93 -2.83 -25.11
CA LEU A 737 5.91 -2.64 -26.19
C LEU A 737 5.39 -1.73 -27.33
N LYS A 738 4.28 -1.02 -27.12
CA LYS A 738 3.69 -0.11 -28.10
C LYS A 738 4.64 1.07 -28.39
N GLY A 739 5.15 1.13 -29.62
CA GLY A 739 6.11 2.14 -30.08
C GLY A 739 7.57 1.65 -30.15
N SER A 740 7.90 0.50 -29.56
CA SER A 740 9.19 -0.17 -29.78
C SER A 740 9.19 -0.93 -31.12
N PRO A 741 10.35 -1.13 -31.78
CA PRO A 741 10.49 -2.09 -32.88
C PRO A 741 10.00 -3.50 -32.48
N ALA A 742 9.62 -4.32 -33.45
CA ALA A 742 9.35 -5.74 -33.24
C ALA A 742 10.65 -6.53 -33.45
N GLU A 743 11.47 -6.68 -32.40
CA GLU A 743 12.69 -7.49 -32.47
C GLU A 743 12.38 -8.96 -32.80
N LYS A 744 13.24 -9.57 -33.62
CA LYS A 744 13.29 -11.02 -33.82
C LYS A 744 14.32 -11.60 -32.84
N PHE A 745 14.08 -12.82 -32.35
CA PHE A 745 15.08 -13.51 -31.53
C PHE A 745 16.38 -13.80 -32.32
N ASP A 746 17.53 -13.37 -31.78
CA ASP A 746 18.87 -13.83 -32.23
C ASP A 746 19.13 -15.23 -31.67
N LEU A 747 18.59 -16.29 -32.29
CA LEU A 747 18.76 -17.66 -31.78
C LEU A 747 19.95 -18.37 -32.43
N LYS A 748 20.78 -18.99 -31.60
CA LYS A 748 21.82 -19.97 -31.94
C LYS A 748 21.49 -21.30 -31.25
N PRO A 749 20.38 -21.97 -31.65
CA PRO A 749 20.01 -23.26 -31.09
C PRO A 749 20.98 -24.35 -31.56
N MET A 750 20.88 -25.53 -30.97
CA MET A 750 21.70 -26.68 -31.35
C MET A 750 21.46 -27.11 -32.81
N GLU A 751 22.45 -27.76 -33.41
CA GLU A 751 22.33 -28.30 -34.77
C GLU A 751 21.13 -29.26 -34.88
N GLY A 752 20.34 -29.12 -35.95
CA GLY A 752 19.12 -29.89 -36.16
C GLY A 752 17.89 -29.45 -35.33
N ALA A 753 17.97 -28.38 -34.54
CA ALA A 753 16.85 -27.90 -33.71
C ALA A 753 15.69 -27.28 -34.50
N ASN A 754 15.97 -26.77 -35.71
CA ASN A 754 14.98 -26.15 -36.60
C ASN A 754 14.65 -27.04 -37.82
N ASP A 755 15.26 -28.22 -37.93
CA ASP A 755 15.08 -29.10 -39.08
C ASP A 755 13.66 -29.68 -39.09
N PRO A 756 13.01 -29.79 -40.26
CA PRO A 756 11.77 -30.55 -40.40
C PRO A 756 11.95 -31.97 -39.90
N ASP A 757 10.92 -32.51 -39.23
CA ASP A 757 10.92 -33.87 -38.69
C ASP A 757 11.32 -34.91 -39.76
N PRO A 758 12.49 -35.56 -39.67
CA PRO A 758 12.96 -36.51 -40.69
C PRO A 758 12.12 -37.81 -40.78
N GLY A 759 11.18 -37.99 -39.85
CA GLY A 759 10.20 -39.08 -39.85
C GLY A 759 8.77 -38.65 -40.19
N ALA A 760 8.53 -37.39 -40.57
CA ALA A 760 7.25 -36.97 -41.12
C ALA A 760 7.00 -37.69 -42.46
N PRO A 761 5.76 -38.09 -42.79
CA PRO A 761 5.42 -38.52 -44.14
C PRO A 761 5.71 -37.39 -45.12
N GLY A 762 6.72 -37.56 -45.98
CA GLY A 762 7.17 -36.50 -46.85
C GLY A 762 6.17 -36.19 -47.96
N ASP A 763 5.55 -35.02 -47.89
CA ASP A 763 4.94 -34.38 -49.07
C ASP A 763 6.07 -34.05 -50.04
N ALA A 764 6.21 -34.88 -51.08
CA ALA A 764 7.28 -34.82 -52.06
C ALA A 764 7.06 -33.66 -53.05
N PHE A 765 7.36 -32.44 -52.61
CA PHE A 765 7.61 -31.31 -53.51
C PHE A 765 8.98 -31.48 -54.15
N GLU A 766 9.02 -31.94 -55.40
CA GLU A 766 10.25 -31.97 -56.19
C GLU A 766 10.77 -30.56 -56.46
N GLU A 767 12.09 -30.41 -56.34
CA GLU A 767 12.83 -29.15 -56.50
C GLU A 767 12.95 -28.77 -57.99
N ALA A 768 11.90 -28.16 -58.54
CA ALA A 768 11.94 -27.56 -59.88
C ALA A 768 12.68 -26.21 -59.83
N GLY A 769 13.99 -26.24 -60.08
CA GLY A 769 14.89 -25.10 -59.89
C GLY A 769 14.59 -23.85 -60.72
N GLU A 770 14.86 -22.69 -60.13
CA GLU A 770 14.72 -21.37 -60.77
C GLU A 770 15.72 -21.19 -61.92
N ALA A 771 15.23 -20.76 -63.09
CA ALA A 771 16.04 -20.30 -64.21
C ALA A 771 15.44 -19.00 -64.77
N GLU A 772 16.19 -17.89 -64.69
CA GLU A 772 15.69 -16.60 -65.16
C GLU A 772 15.51 -16.55 -66.68
N GLY A 773 14.35 -16.07 -67.13
CA GLY A 773 14.00 -15.83 -68.52
C GLY A 773 12.90 -14.77 -68.62
N PRO A 774 12.88 -13.93 -69.68
CA PRO A 774 12.03 -12.74 -69.71
C PRO A 774 10.56 -13.05 -70.01
N TRP A 775 9.68 -12.24 -69.44
CA TRP A 775 8.25 -12.22 -69.76
C TRP A 775 8.02 -11.38 -71.02
N GLU A 776 7.58 -12.02 -72.12
CA GLU A 776 6.94 -11.33 -73.25
C GLU A 776 5.51 -11.85 -73.45
N ASP A 777 4.69 -10.98 -74.02
CA ASP A 777 3.23 -11.06 -74.20
C ASP A 777 2.80 -12.15 -75.20
N THR A 778 1.69 -12.87 -74.91
CA THR A 778 0.49 -13.04 -75.78
C THR A 778 -0.40 -14.22 -75.37
N GLY A 779 -1.72 -14.13 -75.66
CA GLY A 779 -2.44 -15.27 -76.27
C GLY A 779 -3.31 -16.20 -75.39
N GLU A 780 -4.38 -15.67 -74.82
CA GLU A 780 -5.80 -16.13 -74.95
C GLU A 780 -6.21 -17.64 -75.01
N THR A 781 -7.42 -17.92 -74.49
CA THR A 781 -8.30 -19.11 -74.66
C THR A 781 -8.00 -20.39 -73.85
N GLY A 782 -9.06 -21.13 -73.46
CA GLY A 782 -8.91 -22.47 -72.85
C GLY A 782 -9.94 -22.96 -71.80
N ALA A 783 -11.20 -22.52 -71.79
CA ALA A 783 -12.21 -22.99 -70.82
C ALA A 783 -13.12 -24.10 -71.38
N ALA A 784 -13.30 -25.21 -70.64
CA ALA A 784 -14.20 -26.33 -70.93
C ALA A 784 -14.41 -27.20 -69.66
N GLU A 785 -15.58 -27.81 -69.38
CA GLU A 785 -16.94 -27.55 -69.89
C GLU A 785 -18.00 -28.02 -68.85
N ASN A 786 -19.26 -27.63 -69.06
CA ASN A 786 -20.44 -27.86 -68.19
C ASN A 786 -21.04 -29.29 -68.37
N PRO A 787 -22.03 -29.80 -67.58
CA PRO A 787 -23.36 -29.21 -67.31
C PRO A 787 -23.81 -29.29 -65.82
N GLY A 788 -24.95 -28.79 -65.33
CA GLY A 788 -26.21 -28.19 -65.84
C GLY A 788 -27.29 -28.40 -64.75
N GLU A 789 -28.43 -27.70 -64.64
CA GLU A 789 -29.18 -26.78 -65.52
C GLU A 789 -29.96 -25.72 -64.72
N THR A 790 -30.21 -24.55 -65.34
CA THR A 790 -31.35 -23.60 -65.12
C THR A 790 -31.68 -23.01 -63.73
N GLY A 791 -31.92 -21.70 -63.57
CA GLY A 791 -31.77 -20.59 -64.53
C GLY A 791 -32.51 -19.29 -64.16
N GLY A 792 -31.98 -18.15 -64.62
CA GLY A 792 -32.61 -16.82 -64.63
C GLY A 792 -32.47 -15.98 -63.34
N THR A 793 -32.35 -14.65 -63.39
CA THR A 793 -32.02 -13.76 -64.54
C THR A 793 -31.54 -12.39 -64.03
N ASP A 794 -30.72 -11.72 -64.85
CA ASP A 794 -30.41 -10.28 -64.86
C ASP A 794 -29.69 -9.64 -63.66
N GLY A 795 -29.04 -8.52 -64.00
CA GLY A 795 -28.01 -7.85 -63.21
C GLY A 795 -28.35 -6.40 -62.81
N PRO A 796 -27.35 -5.52 -62.64
CA PRO A 796 -27.38 -4.55 -61.55
C PRO A 796 -27.63 -3.09 -61.97
N GLU A 797 -28.20 -2.29 -61.07
CA GLU A 797 -27.90 -0.85 -60.99
C GLU A 797 -28.18 -0.25 -59.60
N THR A 798 -27.58 0.91 -59.32
CA THR A 798 -27.57 1.61 -58.02
C THR A 798 -28.69 2.65 -57.86
N SER A 799 -29.29 2.75 -56.67
CA SER A 799 -29.89 3.99 -56.14
C SER A 799 -30.19 3.93 -54.63
N ALA A 800 -30.46 5.08 -54.01
CA ALA A 800 -30.49 5.32 -52.56
C ALA A 800 -31.95 5.53 -52.00
N PRO A 801 -32.16 5.95 -50.73
CA PRO A 801 -33.24 5.42 -49.87
C PRO A 801 -34.58 6.19 -49.85
N PRO A 802 -35.60 5.63 -49.17
CA PRO A 802 -36.58 6.43 -48.44
C PRO A 802 -36.90 5.94 -47.00
N THR A 803 -37.79 6.69 -46.33
CA THR A 803 -38.07 6.78 -44.87
C THR A 803 -39.03 5.70 -44.30
N ALA A 804 -39.12 5.63 -42.96
CA ALA A 804 -39.95 4.72 -42.15
C ALA A 804 -41.45 5.10 -42.00
N SER A 805 -42.26 4.23 -41.36
CA SER A 805 -43.61 4.50 -40.83
C SER A 805 -44.04 3.47 -39.74
N GLU A 806 -45.10 3.77 -39.00
CA GLU A 806 -45.49 3.19 -37.69
C GLU A 806 -46.57 2.06 -37.68
N PRO A 807 -46.81 1.39 -36.53
CA PRO A 807 -47.80 0.31 -36.36
C PRO A 807 -49.14 0.74 -35.68
N PRO A 808 -50.19 -0.10 -35.77
CA PRO A 808 -51.39 -0.03 -34.88
C PRO A 808 -51.88 -1.42 -34.37
N PRO A 809 -52.91 -1.51 -33.49
CA PRO A 809 -53.20 -0.71 -32.29
C PRO A 809 -53.64 -1.59 -31.06
N THR A 810 -54.13 -0.94 -30.00
CA THR A 810 -54.63 -1.50 -28.73
C THR A 810 -56.16 -1.72 -28.67
N ASP A 811 -56.65 -2.39 -27.60
CA ASP A 811 -58.00 -2.17 -27.03
C ASP A 811 -57.98 -2.33 -25.49
N ASP A 812 -58.97 -1.77 -24.78
CA ASP A 812 -58.96 -1.48 -23.33
C ASP A 812 -59.95 -2.31 -22.48
N GLY A 813 -59.65 -2.49 -21.18
CA GLY A 813 -60.50 -3.26 -20.24
C GLY A 813 -60.41 -2.88 -18.76
N LYS A 814 -61.24 -1.94 -18.30
CA LYS A 814 -61.31 -1.42 -16.91
C LYS A 814 -61.88 -2.46 -15.90
N GLY A 815 -61.47 -2.42 -14.62
CA GLY A 815 -62.26 -3.08 -13.56
C GLY A 815 -61.72 -3.07 -12.13
N SER A 816 -62.21 -2.14 -11.31
CA SER A 816 -61.93 -1.96 -9.86
C SER A 816 -62.20 -3.17 -8.92
N GLY A 817 -61.26 -3.43 -8.00
CA GLY A 817 -61.52 -3.60 -6.54
C GLY A 817 -62.08 -4.93 -5.99
N GLY A 818 -61.61 -5.33 -4.80
CA GLY A 818 -62.14 -6.47 -4.02
C GLY A 818 -61.26 -6.82 -2.81
N SER A 819 -61.85 -7.38 -1.74
CA SER A 819 -61.16 -7.79 -0.50
C SER A 819 -61.67 -9.15 0.00
N GLY A 820 -60.83 -9.90 0.71
CA GLY A 820 -61.10 -11.23 1.25
C GLY A 820 -60.84 -12.39 0.26
N GLY A 821 -60.62 -13.62 0.71
CA GLY A 821 -60.44 -14.08 2.09
C GLY A 821 -60.53 -15.61 2.23
N ASP A 822 -59.58 -16.18 2.97
CA ASP A 822 -59.56 -17.46 3.69
C ASP A 822 -59.82 -18.83 3.00
N ASP A 823 -59.08 -19.84 3.50
CA ASP A 823 -59.43 -21.26 3.70
C ASP A 823 -59.93 -22.18 2.57
N THR A 824 -59.12 -23.20 2.18
CA THR A 824 -59.17 -24.57 2.78
C THR A 824 -58.33 -25.63 2.03
N GLY A 825 -57.74 -26.58 2.77
CA GLY A 825 -57.32 -27.93 2.31
C GLY A 825 -55.96 -28.06 1.59
N GLY A 826 -55.06 -28.99 1.92
CA GLY A 826 -54.96 -29.94 3.05
C GLY A 826 -54.77 -31.42 2.64
N THR A 827 -53.89 -32.15 3.36
CA THR A 827 -53.73 -33.64 3.43
C THR A 827 -53.35 -34.37 2.12
N ASP A 828 -52.45 -35.38 2.02
CA ASP A 828 -51.47 -36.07 2.90
C ASP A 828 -50.29 -36.53 1.96
N GLY A 829 -49.11 -37.04 2.32
CA GLY A 829 -48.49 -37.76 3.46
C GLY A 829 -47.50 -38.80 2.86
N GLY A 830 -46.51 -39.43 3.50
CA GLY A 830 -45.88 -39.35 4.83
C GLY A 830 -44.42 -39.87 4.75
N THR A 831 -43.51 -39.50 5.65
CA THR A 831 -43.11 -40.22 6.90
C THR A 831 -42.05 -41.33 6.74
N ASP A 832 -40.84 -41.08 7.27
CA ASP A 832 -40.02 -41.94 8.20
C ASP A 832 -38.54 -41.47 8.20
N GLY A 833 -37.77 -41.51 9.30
CA GLY A 833 -38.08 -41.79 10.71
C GLY A 833 -36.80 -41.97 11.59
N GLY A 834 -36.77 -41.44 12.81
CA GLY A 834 -35.65 -41.57 13.80
C GLY A 834 -34.61 -40.43 13.72
N ALA A 835 -34.34 -39.56 14.72
CA ALA A 835 -34.58 -39.48 16.18
C ALA A 835 -33.55 -40.15 17.11
N ASP A 836 -32.85 -39.33 17.90
CA ASP A 836 -32.49 -39.60 19.31
C ASP A 836 -32.36 -38.27 20.11
N SER A 837 -32.01 -38.31 21.40
CA SER A 837 -32.72 -37.50 22.42
C SER A 837 -31.91 -36.97 23.62
N GLY A 838 -32.49 -35.98 24.33
CA GLY A 838 -32.04 -35.43 25.63
C GLY A 838 -31.62 -33.94 25.57
N GLY A 839 -31.86 -33.09 26.58
CA GLY A 839 -32.56 -33.23 27.87
C GLY A 839 -32.77 -31.85 28.53
N SER A 840 -33.66 -31.71 29.53
CA SER A 840 -34.23 -30.41 29.97
C SER A 840 -33.96 -30.02 31.44
N THR A 841 -33.75 -28.71 31.67
CA THR A 841 -34.11 -27.86 32.84
C THR A 841 -33.98 -26.38 32.37
N GLY A 842 -34.74 -25.35 32.78
CA GLY A 842 -35.65 -25.07 33.92
C GLY A 842 -35.06 -23.92 34.78
N GLY A 843 -35.73 -22.83 35.20
CA GLY A 843 -37.13 -22.36 35.07
C GLY A 843 -37.31 -20.89 35.60
N ASP A 844 -38.55 -20.39 35.67
CA ASP A 844 -38.96 -18.96 35.81
C ASP A 844 -38.60 -18.13 37.07
N THR A 845 -38.55 -16.79 36.89
CA THR A 845 -39.27 -15.68 37.61
C THR A 845 -38.61 -14.31 37.24
N GLY A 846 -39.21 -13.12 37.12
CA GLY A 846 -40.41 -12.46 37.69
C GLY A 846 -40.00 -11.45 38.79
N GLY A 847 -40.35 -10.13 38.83
CA GLY A 847 -41.07 -9.21 37.94
C GLY A 847 -41.41 -7.84 38.65
N THR A 848 -41.91 -6.83 37.91
CA THR A 848 -42.61 -5.57 38.34
C THR A 848 -41.89 -4.38 39.02
N GLY A 849 -42.29 -3.13 38.63
CA GLY A 849 -42.20 -1.85 39.39
C GLY A 849 -40.94 -0.96 39.19
N GLY A 850 -40.98 0.38 39.22
CA GLY A 850 -42.13 1.34 39.21
C GLY A 850 -41.84 2.73 39.85
N ASP A 851 -41.63 3.78 39.04
CA ASP A 851 -41.67 5.26 39.30
C ASP A 851 -41.07 5.93 40.58
N THR A 852 -40.33 7.05 40.41
CA THR A 852 -40.77 8.45 40.78
C THR A 852 -39.66 9.54 40.74
N GLY A 853 -39.93 10.67 40.04
CA GLY A 853 -39.43 12.05 40.32
C GLY A 853 -37.95 12.43 40.04
N GLY A 854 -37.58 13.69 39.74
CA GLY A 854 -38.38 14.88 39.39
C GLY A 854 -37.62 16.24 39.44
N THR A 855 -38.07 17.23 38.64
CA THR A 855 -37.69 18.67 38.57
C THR A 855 -36.31 19.07 37.97
N GLY A 856 -36.15 20.20 37.24
CA GLY A 856 -37.15 21.04 36.55
C GLY A 856 -36.73 22.49 36.14
N SER A 857 -37.19 22.95 34.97
CA SER A 857 -37.33 24.36 34.47
C SER A 857 -36.06 25.23 34.25
N THR A 858 -35.99 26.21 33.33
CA THR A 858 -36.94 26.78 32.32
C THR A 858 -36.36 26.61 30.88
N GLY A 859 -36.90 27.08 29.73
CA GLY A 859 -38.00 28.00 29.36
C GLY A 859 -37.50 29.43 29.04
N GLY A 860 -37.92 30.13 27.97
CA GLY A 860 -38.93 29.83 26.92
C GLY A 860 -39.20 31.04 25.98
N THR A 861 -40.26 30.93 25.14
CA THR A 861 -40.82 31.90 24.16
C THR A 861 -40.03 32.22 22.86
N ASP A 862 -40.67 32.64 21.75
CA ASP A 862 -41.83 32.08 21.00
C ASP A 862 -42.05 32.90 19.70
N GLY A 863 -42.71 32.35 18.67
CA GLY A 863 -43.17 33.14 17.51
C GLY A 863 -43.30 32.40 16.17
N GLY A 864 -44.26 31.48 16.04
CA GLY A 864 -44.64 30.88 14.75
C GLY A 864 -45.78 31.63 14.04
N THR A 865 -45.95 31.41 12.74
CA THR A 865 -47.19 31.68 11.97
C THR A 865 -47.29 30.71 10.80
N ASP A 866 -48.48 30.15 10.58
CA ASP A 866 -48.78 29.24 9.47
C ASP A 866 -49.02 29.97 8.14
N GLY A 867 -48.84 29.26 7.02
CA GLY A 867 -49.09 29.80 5.68
C GLY A 867 -48.88 28.80 4.55
N GLY A 868 -49.76 27.79 4.44
CA GLY A 868 -49.71 26.81 3.36
C GLY A 868 -50.32 27.31 2.05
N GLY A 869 -49.66 27.02 0.92
CA GLY A 869 -50.14 27.29 -0.44
C GLY A 869 -49.02 27.08 -1.45
N GLY A 870 -49.15 26.09 -2.34
CA GLY A 870 -48.14 25.77 -3.35
C GLY A 870 -48.62 25.98 -4.78
N THR A 871 -47.71 25.88 -5.74
CA THR A 871 -48.01 25.66 -7.18
C THR A 871 -46.78 25.10 -7.92
N ASP A 872 -47.03 23.99 -8.62
CA ASP A 872 -46.60 23.67 -9.99
C ASP A 872 -45.13 23.43 -10.37
N THR A 873 -45.00 22.74 -11.50
CA THR A 873 -43.80 22.04 -12.00
C THR A 873 -43.26 22.64 -13.29
N ALA A 874 -41.96 22.88 -13.34
CA ALA A 874 -41.12 22.77 -14.54
C ALA A 874 -39.64 22.60 -14.07
N GLY A 875 -38.80 21.76 -14.67
CA GLY A 875 -38.96 21.06 -15.96
C GLY A 875 -38.21 21.80 -17.05
N ALA A 876 -36.88 21.83 -16.94
CA ALA A 876 -35.98 22.50 -17.86
C ALA A 876 -34.99 21.50 -18.43
N ASP A 877 -34.95 21.34 -19.75
CA ASP A 877 -34.04 20.41 -20.41
C ASP A 877 -33.61 20.93 -21.80
N THR A 878 -32.39 20.53 -22.20
CA THR A 878 -31.75 20.67 -23.53
C THR A 878 -31.96 21.92 -24.39
N ALA A 879 -30.86 22.59 -24.76
CA ALA A 879 -30.73 23.30 -26.02
C ALA A 879 -29.33 23.08 -26.64
N SER A 880 -29.27 22.42 -27.80
CA SER A 880 -28.03 22.24 -28.58
C SER A 880 -28.31 22.25 -30.08
N THR A 881 -27.64 23.17 -30.78
CA THR A 881 -27.55 23.35 -32.25
C THR A 881 -26.59 24.54 -32.43
N THR A 882 -25.66 24.60 -33.38
CA THR A 882 -25.26 23.76 -34.52
C THR A 882 -23.72 23.93 -34.63
N THR A 883 -22.89 23.00 -35.08
CA THR A 883 -22.91 22.23 -36.34
C THR A 883 -21.95 21.05 -36.25
#